data_AF-A0A8J4S9R9-F1
#
_entry.id   AF-A0A8J4S9R9-F1
#
_cell.length_a   1.000
_cell.length_b   1.000
_cell.length_c   1.000
_cell.angle_alpha   90.00
_cell.angle_beta   90.00
_cell.angle_gamma   90.00
#
_symmetry.space_group_name_H-M   'P 1'
#
loop_
_entity.id
_entity.type
_entity.pdbx_description
1 polymer ?
#
loop_
_entity_poly.entity_id
_entity_poly.type
_entity_poly.pdbx_seq_one_letter_code
_entity_poly.pdbx_strand_id
1 'polypeptide(L)'
;MAIRRLLLPLLAAFSVALTAFYVTDIVSTKSYASSCEMTYSWPVYTPVTWRGIPSHAKYQAVRVDMKQPRDSLSGVPVLFIPGHLGSYKQARSLSRHLWDLDPSLFDVFALDFQEEPTGLNGNLITEQATFLNDAVRAILREYKRQSKKTNKQLVIPESVVIVAHSMGGVVARTAETLSNYKRRSIQHVVALGVPYGNPSFPFDAEVNAVYDRMHNKREDDVVYVAITGGHKDTLVTASLTSVDKLLKVVAESLYKAVDLETRELMSDPSIRLAIAQEVLVGVNSEELVEINSNVSLHRTYVQDGYYPGEYVDYALLLPQYFTHLLRTKFMTLVVIMYALALQVFYAQVAQWQSRFNFQSTSSPGDLNQDDFPSFMSMMHPISHAPGFLKSGAEFVSSSLGRTRLGLSTAATVMSAALALAMAVFTGFGKSEVSSSWEVTDRLTVIAELIVLYSYALGLVYAFTKLFSLLQRFIVSPVVSVLDNVTDRLKLQRWMIIAIIHGVVQLLGYIRSSNMESSGVLASSVLAAFTVFVTYLVALGGNVSGTTDQQNMKCSLFAVLWLSIFPWVGKIAYFAGLLHLPPSGLSNDLLVEGGSYVAILTLLTYLISLSLDRMVPLPPTAFFGASSGQDAASAYGKVSNNSSVKITAENCPKCVFEDGGPGAVLVEYTNHTTRRVMVGKTGEVVYVGPTFRVVSCDCVYRFKTSRDFCDFCIRSCRLCGGGSGNFQEAAKYKDFLEDSKVELAMHALVPMIFQICAVVQVTYGLYRPHLSFYLTPVCAVALVIYHVALLHPIEARRIKNKQRKKTSKKKKSSTKSKSKAQQGPATTTAVPSTTTTTTSETTTTTSRNKKKKKRKSGTSSTTSPLIEEVTPSS
;
A
#
# COMPACT_ATOMS: atom_id res chain seq x y z
N MET A 1 -32.14 14.10 -10.77
CA MET A 1 -30.66 14.13 -10.94
C MET A 1 -29.93 14.85 -9.79
N ALA A 2 -30.36 16.03 -9.32
CA ALA A 2 -29.62 16.84 -8.34
C ALA A 2 -29.16 16.07 -7.08
N ILE A 3 -30.04 15.32 -6.42
CA ILE A 3 -29.73 14.60 -5.16
C ILE A 3 -28.58 13.57 -5.34
N ARG A 4 -28.52 12.84 -6.47
CA ARG A 4 -27.40 11.90 -6.77
C ARG A 4 -26.04 12.61 -6.86
N ARG A 5 -26.00 13.89 -7.23
CA ARG A 5 -24.75 14.69 -7.26
C ARG A 5 -24.35 15.25 -5.90
N LEU A 6 -25.30 15.33 -4.95
CA LEU A 6 -25.09 15.92 -3.63
C LEU A 6 -24.74 14.90 -2.54
N LEU A 7 -25.13 13.63 -2.70
CA LEU A 7 -24.89 12.55 -1.72
C LEU A 7 -23.41 12.43 -1.29
N LEU A 8 -22.49 12.29 -2.25
CA LEU A 8 -21.07 12.10 -1.94
C LEU A 8 -20.44 13.35 -1.28
N PRO A 9 -20.67 14.59 -1.74
CA PRO A 9 -20.30 15.80 -1.01
C PRO A 9 -20.86 15.88 0.42
N LEU A 10 -22.13 15.49 0.64
CA LEU A 10 -22.73 15.50 1.98
C LEU A 10 -22.13 14.44 2.90
N LEU A 11 -21.92 13.22 2.41
CA LEU A 11 -21.21 12.17 3.15
C LEU A 11 -19.77 12.59 3.47
N ALA A 12 -19.07 13.24 2.53
CA ALA A 12 -17.73 13.76 2.77
C ALA A 12 -17.71 14.89 3.81
N ALA A 13 -18.66 15.82 3.76
CA ALA A 13 -18.79 16.87 4.76
C ALA A 13 -19.12 16.30 6.16
N PHE A 14 -20.04 15.33 6.23
CA PHE A 14 -20.37 14.62 7.47
C PHE A 14 -19.15 13.86 8.02
N SER A 15 -18.45 13.09 7.18
CA SER A 15 -17.23 12.38 7.59
C SER A 15 -16.15 13.34 8.10
N VAL A 16 -15.87 14.42 7.36
CA VAL A 16 -14.86 15.41 7.79
C VAL A 16 -15.27 16.09 9.11
N ALA A 17 -16.55 16.42 9.30
CA ALA A 17 -17.05 16.96 10.56
C ALA A 17 -16.90 15.95 11.71
N LEU A 18 -17.27 14.67 11.49
CA LEU A 18 -17.11 13.59 12.46
C LEU A 18 -15.64 13.37 12.87
N THR A 19 -14.71 13.39 11.90
CA THR A 19 -13.27 13.35 12.17
C THR A 19 -12.81 14.59 12.94
N ALA A 20 -13.32 15.78 12.60
CA ALA A 20 -12.95 17.02 13.28
C ALA A 20 -13.41 17.04 14.75
N PHE A 21 -14.64 16.60 15.04
CA PHE A 21 -15.12 16.45 16.42
C PHE A 21 -14.30 15.42 17.19
N TYR A 22 -14.04 14.24 16.62
CA TYR A 22 -13.19 13.21 17.25
C TYR A 22 -11.79 13.71 17.60
N VAL A 23 -11.16 14.44 16.67
CA VAL A 23 -9.83 15.04 16.91
C VAL A 23 -9.91 16.17 17.94
N THR A 24 -11.00 16.95 17.95
CA THR A 24 -11.22 18.00 18.95
C THR A 24 -11.36 17.41 20.35
N ASP A 25 -12.12 16.34 20.52
CA ASP A 25 -12.27 15.61 21.78
C ASP A 25 -10.94 15.02 22.26
N ILE A 26 -10.14 14.42 21.36
CA ILE A 26 -8.78 13.93 21.68
C ILE A 26 -7.81 15.06 22.08
N VAL A 27 -7.99 16.26 21.55
CA VAL A 27 -7.12 17.41 21.85
C VAL A 27 -7.58 18.10 23.14
N SER A 28 -8.88 18.25 23.38
CA SER A 28 -9.44 18.84 24.60
C SER A 28 -9.21 17.95 25.82
N THR A 29 -9.41 16.64 25.72
CA THR A 29 -9.18 15.68 26.82
C THR A 29 -7.77 15.72 27.40
N LYS A 30 -6.76 16.14 26.60
CA LYS A 30 -5.37 16.33 27.05
C LYS A 30 -5.15 17.57 27.92
N SER A 31 -6.04 18.56 27.91
CA SER A 31 -5.90 19.77 28.74
C SER A 31 -6.43 19.59 30.16
N TYR A 32 -7.32 18.62 30.40
CA TYR A 32 -7.80 18.28 31.73
C TYR A 32 -6.67 17.68 32.58
N ALA A 33 -6.53 18.14 33.82
CA ALA A 33 -5.53 17.62 34.75
C ALA A 33 -5.63 16.09 34.91
N SER A 34 -4.49 15.43 35.06
CA SER A 34 -4.43 14.04 35.48
C SER A 34 -4.39 14.02 37.01
N SER A 35 -5.24 13.20 37.64
CA SER A 35 -5.34 13.10 39.11
C SER A 35 -4.16 12.40 39.79
N CYS A 36 -3.18 11.93 39.02
CA CYS A 36 -1.97 11.26 39.52
C CYS A 36 -0.83 12.27 39.67
N GLU A 37 -0.18 12.29 40.84
CA GLU A 37 0.97 13.16 41.09
C GLU A 37 2.24 12.74 40.33
N MET A 38 3.12 13.72 40.09
CA MET A 38 4.41 13.51 39.45
C MET A 38 5.43 12.88 40.42
N THR A 39 5.83 11.63 40.16
CA THR A 39 6.81 10.92 41.00
C THR A 39 8.24 11.46 40.81
N TYR A 40 8.79 12.13 41.82
CA TYR A 40 10.20 12.50 41.88
C TYR A 40 11.04 11.32 42.40
N SER A 41 12.14 10.99 41.69
CA SER A 41 12.93 9.78 41.97
C SER A 41 14.43 9.94 41.69
N TRP A 42 15.25 9.19 42.43
CA TRP A 42 16.71 9.12 42.28
C TRP A 42 17.15 7.67 42.00
N PRO A 43 16.78 7.10 40.82
CA PRO A 43 17.04 5.70 40.50
C PRO A 43 18.51 5.45 40.22
N VAL A 44 19.02 4.32 40.73
CA VAL A 44 20.33 3.75 40.38
C VAL A 44 20.06 2.49 39.55
N TYR A 45 20.56 2.47 38.32
CA TYR A 45 20.43 1.32 37.41
C TYR A 45 21.73 0.53 37.39
N THR A 46 21.70 -0.72 37.88
CA THR A 46 22.86 -1.60 37.91
C THR A 46 22.66 -2.76 36.93
N PRO A 47 23.46 -2.88 35.86
CA PRO A 47 23.37 -4.00 34.92
C PRO A 47 23.53 -5.36 35.62
N VAL A 48 22.68 -6.31 35.28
CA VAL A 48 22.67 -7.64 35.88
C VAL A 48 23.66 -8.54 35.16
N THR A 49 24.81 -8.82 35.79
CA THR A 49 25.96 -9.54 35.20
C THR A 49 26.10 -10.99 35.69
N TRP A 50 25.03 -11.60 36.21
CA TRP A 50 25.10 -12.92 36.85
C TRP A 50 25.37 -14.05 35.84
N ARG A 51 26.13 -15.07 36.30
CA ARG A 51 26.46 -16.25 35.48
C ARG A 51 25.18 -16.99 35.07
N GLY A 52 24.97 -17.16 33.77
CA GLY A 52 23.86 -17.96 33.23
C GLY A 52 22.61 -17.17 32.84
N ILE A 53 22.68 -15.83 32.83
CA ILE A 53 21.98 -15.05 31.80
C ILE A 53 22.74 -15.34 30.49
N PRO A 54 22.08 -15.81 29.41
CA PRO A 54 22.71 -15.84 28.10
C PRO A 54 23.14 -14.42 27.74
N SER A 55 24.37 -14.23 27.25
CA SER A 55 24.83 -12.91 26.81
C SER A 55 24.02 -12.46 25.60
N HIS A 56 22.86 -11.85 25.85
CA HIS A 56 21.91 -11.46 24.82
C HIS A 56 22.44 -10.19 24.17
N ALA A 57 22.99 -10.30 22.96
CA ALA A 57 23.68 -9.20 22.27
C ALA A 57 22.83 -7.91 22.10
N LYS A 58 21.51 -8.02 22.27
CA LYS A 58 20.52 -6.98 22.00
C LYS A 58 19.78 -6.45 23.25
N TYR A 59 19.66 -7.23 24.33
CA TYR A 59 18.79 -6.90 25.48
C TYR A 59 19.54 -7.09 26.79
N GLN A 60 19.20 -6.30 27.81
CA GLN A 60 19.80 -6.42 29.14
C GLN A 60 18.73 -6.41 30.25
N ALA A 61 19.04 -7.04 31.38
CA ALA A 61 18.29 -6.87 32.62
C ALA A 61 19.08 -5.92 33.53
N VAL A 62 18.38 -5.02 34.21
CA VAL A 62 18.98 -4.09 35.19
C VAL A 62 18.28 -4.23 36.54
N ARG A 63 19.02 -4.11 37.65
CA ARG A 63 18.46 -3.84 38.98
C ARG A 63 18.17 -2.34 39.08
N VAL A 64 17.06 -1.98 39.73
CA VAL A 64 16.61 -0.60 39.94
C VAL A 64 16.51 -0.34 41.44
N ASP A 65 17.56 0.24 42.02
CA ASP A 65 17.60 0.69 43.41
C ASP A 65 17.35 2.22 43.50
N MET A 66 17.21 2.78 44.70
CA MET A 66 17.03 4.22 44.93
C MET A 66 18.16 4.77 45.80
N LYS A 67 18.64 5.98 45.45
CA LYS A 67 19.76 6.72 46.09
C LYS A 67 21.13 6.04 45.97
N GLN A 68 21.23 4.75 46.30
CA GLN A 68 22.45 3.95 46.29
C GLN A 68 22.16 2.50 45.86
N PRO A 69 23.11 1.81 45.21
CA PRO A 69 22.95 0.40 44.86
C PRO A 69 22.95 -0.49 46.11
N ARG A 70 22.26 -1.64 46.04
CA ARG A 70 22.28 -2.68 47.08
C ARG A 70 23.07 -3.92 46.64
N ASP A 71 23.87 -4.49 47.54
CA ASP A 71 24.73 -5.65 47.24
C ASP A 71 24.04 -7.02 47.36
N SER A 72 23.00 -7.11 48.19
CA SER A 72 22.26 -8.37 48.46
C SER A 72 20.87 -8.35 47.86
N LEU A 73 20.33 -9.55 47.61
CA LEU A 73 18.91 -9.77 47.32
C LEU A 73 18.26 -10.40 48.56
N SER A 74 17.17 -9.80 49.01
CA SER A 74 16.48 -10.18 50.26
C SER A 74 14.96 -9.98 50.22
N GLY A 75 14.46 -9.18 49.27
CA GLY A 75 13.05 -8.89 49.14
C GLY A 75 12.33 -9.84 48.17
N VAL A 76 11.07 -9.50 47.86
CA VAL A 76 10.31 -10.13 46.79
C VAL A 76 10.83 -9.62 45.43
N PRO A 77 11.18 -10.51 44.48
CA PRO A 77 11.62 -10.09 43.16
C PRO A 77 10.45 -9.55 42.32
N VAL A 78 10.58 -8.29 41.89
CA VAL A 78 9.64 -7.61 41.00
C VAL A 78 10.35 -7.28 39.69
N LEU A 79 9.78 -7.64 38.54
CA LEU A 79 10.36 -7.36 37.22
C LEU A 79 9.43 -6.47 36.40
N PHE A 80 9.92 -5.27 36.08
CA PHE A 80 9.27 -4.34 35.18
C PHE A 80 9.55 -4.67 33.71
N ILE A 81 8.51 -4.67 32.89
CA ILE A 81 8.58 -4.93 31.45
C ILE A 81 8.02 -3.70 30.70
N PRO A 82 8.86 -2.98 29.92
CA PRO A 82 8.40 -1.82 29.15
C PRO A 82 7.55 -2.23 27.93
N GLY A 83 6.85 -1.24 27.38
CA GLY A 83 5.99 -1.40 26.20
C GLY A 83 6.66 -1.02 24.87
N HIS A 84 5.83 -0.84 23.84
CA HIS A 84 6.23 -0.33 22.52
C HIS A 84 6.95 1.02 22.64
N LEU A 85 8.17 1.13 22.10
CA LEU A 85 9.06 2.29 22.24
C LEU A 85 9.33 2.69 23.71
N GLY A 86 9.19 1.74 24.64
CA GLY A 86 9.27 1.98 26.07
C GLY A 86 10.67 1.80 26.64
N SER A 87 11.13 2.78 27.41
CA SER A 87 12.40 2.69 28.14
C SER A 87 12.22 1.89 29.44
N TYR A 88 13.16 1.00 29.76
CA TYR A 88 13.21 0.32 31.08
C TYR A 88 13.22 1.30 32.25
N LYS A 89 13.69 2.53 32.02
CA LYS A 89 13.72 3.64 32.99
C LYS A 89 12.34 4.09 33.46
N GLN A 90 11.26 3.65 32.81
CA GLN A 90 9.88 3.79 33.30
C GLN A 90 9.68 3.13 34.68
N ALA A 91 10.47 2.08 35.00
CA ALA A 91 10.46 1.41 36.30
C ALA A 91 10.73 2.34 37.50
N ARG A 92 11.40 3.50 37.30
CA ARG A 92 11.79 4.40 38.40
C ARG A 92 10.63 4.82 39.30
N SER A 93 9.43 5.04 38.74
CA SER A 93 8.28 5.50 39.53
C SER A 93 7.72 4.36 40.39
N LEU A 94 7.64 3.14 39.84
CA LEU A 94 7.32 1.94 40.59
C LEU A 94 8.33 1.71 41.71
N SER A 95 9.63 1.65 41.38
CA SER A 95 10.71 1.47 42.35
C SER A 95 10.73 2.55 43.43
N ARG A 96 10.33 3.79 43.10
CA ARG A 96 10.29 4.91 44.05
C ARG A 96 9.24 4.69 45.13
N HIS A 97 8.03 4.29 44.74
CA HIS A 97 6.91 4.01 45.66
C HIS A 97 7.16 2.74 46.48
N LEU A 98 7.67 1.66 45.86
CA LEU A 98 8.04 0.45 46.59
C LEU A 98 9.14 0.72 47.63
N TRP A 99 10.06 1.65 47.36
CA TRP A 99 11.09 2.08 48.30
C TRP A 99 10.56 2.95 49.46
N ASP A 100 9.51 3.76 49.24
CA ASP A 100 8.88 4.52 50.34
C ASP A 100 8.16 3.60 51.33
N LEU A 101 7.56 2.50 50.83
CA LEU A 101 6.90 1.51 51.68
C LEU A 101 7.93 0.76 52.54
N ASP A 102 8.93 0.12 51.92
CA ASP A 102 10.05 -0.52 52.60
C ASP A 102 11.21 -0.77 51.62
N PRO A 103 12.38 -0.13 51.80
CA PRO A 103 13.59 -0.32 50.99
C PRO A 103 14.15 -1.75 50.93
N SER A 104 13.71 -2.66 51.80
CA SER A 104 14.17 -4.04 51.91
C SER A 104 13.15 -5.09 51.42
N LEU A 105 11.87 -4.73 51.36
CA LEU A 105 10.76 -5.64 51.02
C LEU A 105 10.74 -6.06 49.56
N PHE A 106 11.22 -5.22 48.65
CA PHE A 106 11.21 -5.48 47.21
C PHE A 106 12.60 -5.34 46.56
N ASP A 107 12.87 -6.24 45.61
CA ASP A 107 14.02 -6.18 44.73
C ASP A 107 13.53 -5.98 43.30
N VAL A 108 13.62 -4.73 42.82
CA VAL A 108 13.06 -4.35 41.53
C VAL A 108 14.10 -4.47 40.43
N PHE A 109 13.69 -5.10 39.34
CA PHE A 109 14.41 -5.27 38.11
C PHE A 109 13.64 -4.64 36.95
N ALA A 110 14.31 -4.35 35.85
CA ALA A 110 13.67 -3.94 34.60
C ALA A 110 14.37 -4.59 33.40
N LEU A 111 13.62 -4.87 32.34
CA LEU A 111 14.16 -5.33 31.06
C LEU A 111 14.35 -4.15 30.10
N ASP A 112 15.53 -4.03 29.52
CA ASP A 112 15.85 -3.09 28.45
C ASP A 112 15.71 -3.77 27.10
N PHE A 113 14.64 -3.43 26.40
CA PHE A 113 14.34 -3.86 25.03
C PHE A 113 14.75 -2.83 23.97
N GLN A 114 15.71 -1.94 24.26
CA GLN A 114 16.27 -0.97 23.30
C GLN A 114 15.21 -0.05 22.66
N GLU A 115 14.14 0.23 23.40
CA GLU A 115 13.03 1.10 22.98
C GLU A 115 12.44 0.68 21.62
N GLU A 116 12.32 -0.63 21.38
CA GLU A 116 11.89 -1.17 20.09
C GLU A 116 10.37 -1.04 19.81
N PRO A 117 9.97 -1.02 18.51
CA PRO A 117 8.59 -0.82 18.10
C PRO A 117 7.71 -2.08 18.24
N THR A 118 7.75 -2.78 19.38
CA THR A 118 7.12 -4.09 19.65
C THR A 118 5.66 -4.21 19.18
N GLY A 119 4.85 -3.16 19.32
CA GLY A 119 3.45 -3.13 18.86
C GLY A 119 3.21 -3.22 17.34
N LEU A 120 4.27 -3.21 16.51
CA LEU A 120 4.17 -3.19 15.04
C LEU A 120 4.71 -4.45 14.35
N ASN A 121 5.41 -5.35 15.05
CA ASN A 121 6.01 -6.54 14.45
C ASN A 121 6.07 -7.71 15.46
N GLY A 122 5.58 -8.89 15.06
CA GLY A 122 5.44 -10.03 15.99
C GLY A 122 6.74 -10.77 16.33
N ASN A 123 7.78 -10.65 15.50
CA ASN A 123 9.10 -11.23 15.79
C ASN A 123 9.68 -10.59 17.05
N LEU A 124 9.55 -9.26 17.19
CA LEU A 124 9.98 -8.51 18.37
C LEU A 124 9.30 -8.99 19.65
N ILE A 125 7.98 -9.28 19.61
CA ILE A 125 7.26 -9.80 20.77
C ILE A 125 7.86 -11.15 21.21
N THR A 126 8.14 -12.02 20.25
CA THR A 126 8.67 -13.37 20.50
C THR A 126 10.13 -13.34 21.01
N GLU A 127 10.98 -12.47 20.46
CA GLU A 127 12.35 -12.23 20.96
C GLU A 127 12.34 -11.71 22.40
N GLN A 128 11.53 -10.68 22.68
CA GLN A 128 11.42 -10.06 24.01
C GLN A 128 10.84 -11.04 25.04
N ALA A 129 9.89 -11.87 24.64
CA ALA A 129 9.31 -12.93 25.47
C ALA A 129 10.31 -14.06 25.77
N THR A 130 11.16 -14.42 24.80
CA THR A 130 12.25 -15.38 25.00
C THR A 130 13.25 -14.85 26.04
N PHE A 131 13.66 -13.58 25.93
CA PHE A 131 14.58 -12.96 26.88
C PHE A 131 13.99 -12.79 28.28
N LEU A 132 12.69 -12.46 28.39
CA LEU A 132 11.98 -12.40 29.67
C LEU A 132 12.10 -13.73 30.45
N ASN A 133 11.85 -14.86 29.78
CA ASN A 133 11.96 -16.19 30.39
C ASN A 133 13.38 -16.49 30.91
N ASP A 134 14.41 -16.04 30.17
CA ASP A 134 15.80 -16.22 30.56
C ASP A 134 16.21 -15.29 31.72
N ALA A 135 15.73 -14.05 31.73
CA ALA A 135 15.92 -13.10 32.84
C ALA A 135 15.23 -13.57 34.13
N VAL A 136 13.97 -14.01 34.07
CA VAL A 136 13.24 -14.60 35.20
C VAL A 136 13.99 -15.81 35.76
N ARG A 137 14.47 -16.71 34.89
CA ARG A 137 15.27 -17.87 35.32
C ARG A 137 16.57 -17.46 36.00
N ALA A 138 17.23 -16.41 35.53
CA ALA A 138 18.46 -15.90 36.14
C ALA A 138 18.23 -15.26 37.52
N ILE A 139 17.19 -14.44 37.67
CA ILE A 139 16.78 -13.87 38.97
C ILE A 139 16.58 -15.00 39.98
N LEU A 140 15.74 -15.99 39.67
CA LEU A 140 15.45 -17.11 40.57
C LEU A 140 16.69 -17.98 40.88
N ARG A 141 17.65 -18.09 39.95
CA ARG A 141 18.95 -18.75 40.20
C ARG A 141 19.83 -17.96 41.14
N GLU A 142 19.85 -16.64 41.03
CA GLU A 142 20.68 -15.77 41.87
C GLU A 142 20.23 -15.80 43.34
N TYR A 143 18.93 -15.73 43.63
CA TYR A 143 18.41 -15.93 45.00
C TYR A 143 18.86 -17.27 45.59
N LYS A 144 18.73 -18.36 44.83
CA LYS A 144 19.23 -19.70 45.22
C LYS A 144 20.74 -19.71 45.47
N ARG A 145 21.52 -18.93 44.73
CA ARG A 145 22.97 -18.80 44.88
C ARG A 145 23.35 -17.99 46.13
N GLN A 146 22.68 -16.87 46.40
CA GLN A 146 22.95 -16.03 47.56
C GLN A 146 22.55 -16.71 48.87
N SER A 147 21.38 -17.35 48.92
CA SER A 147 20.95 -18.17 50.07
C SER A 147 22.01 -19.24 50.42
N LYS A 148 22.44 -20.05 49.44
CA LYS A 148 23.52 -21.05 49.62
C LYS A 148 24.86 -20.45 50.07
N LYS A 149 25.22 -19.24 49.65
CA LYS A 149 26.49 -18.59 50.04
C LYS A 149 26.44 -18.03 51.47
N THR A 150 25.30 -17.53 51.90
CA THR A 150 25.17 -16.81 53.18
C THR A 150 24.82 -17.69 54.37
N ASN A 151 24.42 -18.96 54.15
CA ASN A 151 23.91 -19.88 55.17
C ASN A 151 22.73 -19.32 56.01
N LYS A 152 22.12 -18.20 55.58
CA LYS A 152 20.90 -17.66 56.16
C LYS A 152 19.70 -18.38 55.55
N GLN A 153 18.75 -18.77 56.39
CA GLN A 153 17.47 -19.37 56.00
C GLN A 153 16.52 -18.30 55.43
N LEU A 154 16.95 -17.63 54.36
CA LEU A 154 16.13 -16.73 53.56
C LEU A 154 15.08 -17.56 52.80
N VAL A 155 13.83 -17.09 52.78
CA VAL A 155 12.78 -17.65 51.93
C VAL A 155 13.21 -17.48 50.48
N ILE A 156 13.39 -18.60 49.77
CA ILE A 156 13.82 -18.58 48.38
C ILE A 156 12.58 -18.39 47.49
N PRO A 157 12.46 -17.30 46.71
CA PRO A 157 11.33 -17.12 45.80
C PRO A 157 11.34 -18.20 44.70
N GLU A 158 10.17 -18.73 44.39
CA GLU A 158 9.97 -19.70 43.29
C GLU A 158 9.49 -19.04 41.99
N SER A 159 8.89 -17.84 42.13
CA SER A 159 8.34 -16.99 41.07
C SER A 159 8.78 -15.53 41.19
N VAL A 160 8.66 -14.78 40.10
CA VAL A 160 8.88 -13.33 40.02
C VAL A 160 7.53 -12.64 39.81
N VAL A 161 7.29 -11.52 40.49
CA VAL A 161 6.11 -10.67 40.27
C VAL A 161 6.39 -9.78 39.05
N ILE A 162 5.49 -9.77 38.07
CA ILE A 162 5.66 -8.98 36.86
C ILE A 162 4.84 -7.69 36.96
N VAL A 163 5.44 -6.55 36.61
CA VAL A 163 4.72 -5.30 36.32
C VAL A 163 4.98 -4.94 34.86
N ALA A 164 3.95 -4.98 34.03
CA ALA A 164 4.09 -4.91 32.59
C ALA A 164 3.30 -3.75 31.98
N HIS A 165 3.96 -2.92 31.18
CA HIS A 165 3.37 -1.73 30.58
C HIS A 165 3.12 -1.92 29.08
N SER A 166 1.90 -1.61 28.62
CA SER A 166 1.48 -1.73 27.21
C SER A 166 1.88 -3.09 26.60
N MET A 167 2.57 -3.12 25.46
CA MET A 167 3.02 -4.37 24.83
C MET A 167 3.88 -5.27 25.73
N GLY A 168 4.46 -4.77 26.83
CA GLY A 168 5.19 -5.58 27.81
C GLY A 168 4.32 -6.69 28.44
N GLY A 169 3.00 -6.48 28.58
CA GLY A 169 2.10 -7.50 29.11
C GLY A 169 1.69 -8.54 28.07
N VAL A 170 1.69 -8.16 26.78
CA VAL A 170 1.59 -9.08 25.64
C VAL A 170 2.84 -9.95 25.57
N VAL A 171 4.03 -9.36 25.75
CA VAL A 171 5.31 -10.06 25.88
C VAL A 171 5.27 -11.05 27.06
N ALA A 172 4.78 -10.63 28.23
CA ALA A 172 4.65 -11.51 29.40
C ALA A 172 3.75 -12.73 29.14
N ARG A 173 2.56 -12.52 28.56
CA ARG A 173 1.62 -13.62 28.25
C ARG A 173 2.10 -14.50 27.09
N THR A 174 2.83 -13.92 26.13
CA THR A 174 3.51 -14.67 25.05
C THR A 174 4.60 -15.58 25.62
N ALA A 175 5.37 -15.10 26.60
CA ALA A 175 6.48 -15.85 27.19
C ALA A 175 6.03 -17.18 27.81
N GLU A 176 4.82 -17.24 28.38
CA GLU A 176 4.23 -18.48 28.89
C GLU A 176 3.96 -19.55 27.81
N THR A 177 3.87 -19.16 26.53
CA THR A 177 3.64 -20.08 25.41
C THR A 177 4.94 -20.66 24.83
N LEU A 178 6.09 -20.13 25.24
CA LEU A 178 7.40 -20.50 24.70
C LEU A 178 8.00 -21.71 25.43
N SER A 179 8.76 -22.53 24.70
CA SER A 179 9.41 -23.73 25.24
C SER A 179 10.47 -23.44 26.32
N ASN A 180 10.99 -22.21 26.39
CA ASN A 180 11.89 -21.79 27.46
C ASN A 180 11.14 -21.23 28.70
N TYR A 181 9.81 -21.31 28.79
CA TYR A 181 9.08 -20.96 30.01
C TYR A 181 9.34 -21.99 31.13
N LYS A 182 9.63 -21.51 32.36
CA LYS A 182 9.59 -22.36 33.56
C LYS A 182 8.19 -22.26 34.17
N ARG A 183 7.44 -23.36 34.21
CA ARG A 183 6.11 -23.40 34.83
C ARG A 183 6.14 -22.81 36.25
N ARG A 184 5.14 -21.97 36.57
CA ARG A 184 5.01 -21.21 37.84
C ARG A 184 6.18 -20.28 38.17
N SER A 185 7.06 -19.94 37.22
CA SER A 185 8.10 -18.91 37.46
C SER A 185 7.57 -17.48 37.37
N ILE A 186 6.41 -17.31 36.76
CA ILE A 186 5.55 -16.12 36.85
C ILE A 186 4.23 -16.64 37.44
N GLN A 187 3.65 -15.90 38.40
CA GLN A 187 2.37 -16.24 39.03
C GLN A 187 1.44 -15.03 39.14
N HIS A 188 1.99 -13.81 39.14
CA HIS A 188 1.23 -12.57 39.24
C HIS A 188 1.75 -11.56 38.21
N VAL A 189 0.84 -10.96 37.45
CA VAL A 189 1.11 -9.92 36.46
C VAL A 189 0.20 -8.73 36.73
N VAL A 190 0.80 -7.60 37.12
CA VAL A 190 0.13 -6.30 37.13
C VAL A 190 0.36 -5.64 35.77
N ALA A 191 -0.71 -5.50 35.00
CA ALA A 191 -0.69 -5.04 33.63
C ALA A 191 -1.23 -3.60 33.54
N LEU A 192 -0.47 -2.69 32.93
CA LEU A 192 -0.79 -1.27 32.80
C LEU A 192 -1.03 -0.93 31.32
N GLY A 193 -2.27 -0.63 30.94
CA GLY A 193 -2.64 -0.23 29.57
C GLY A 193 -2.33 -1.30 28.52
N VAL A 194 -2.51 -2.58 28.84
CA VAL A 194 -2.07 -3.71 28.00
C VAL A 194 -3.18 -4.20 27.07
N PRO A 195 -2.99 -4.21 25.74
CA PRO A 195 -3.97 -4.73 24.80
C PRO A 195 -3.98 -6.27 24.80
N TYR A 196 -4.77 -6.88 25.67
CA TYR A 196 -4.95 -8.35 25.69
C TYR A 196 -6.03 -8.86 24.73
N GLY A 197 -7.03 -8.03 24.44
CA GLY A 197 -8.16 -8.39 23.59
C GLY A 197 -7.77 -8.49 22.12
N ASN A 198 -7.19 -7.43 21.54
CA ASN A 198 -6.75 -7.38 20.14
C ASN A 198 -5.59 -6.37 19.99
N PRO A 199 -4.70 -6.53 18.99
CA PRO A 199 -3.60 -5.59 18.78
C PRO A 199 -4.08 -4.23 18.26
N SER A 200 -3.60 -3.13 18.86
CA SER A 200 -3.90 -1.77 18.41
C SER A 200 -3.50 -1.51 16.94
N PHE A 201 -2.50 -2.23 16.41
CA PHE A 201 -2.04 -2.13 15.02
C PHE A 201 -2.02 -3.52 14.32
N PRO A 202 -3.17 -4.00 13.81
CA PRO A 202 -3.37 -5.38 13.33
C PRO A 202 -2.82 -5.65 11.91
N PHE A 203 -1.90 -4.83 11.39
CA PHE A 203 -1.42 -4.93 10.00
C PHE A 203 -0.15 -5.80 9.82
N ASP A 204 0.36 -6.42 10.88
CA ASP A 204 1.41 -7.43 10.78
C ASP A 204 0.88 -8.84 11.04
N ALA A 205 1.31 -9.80 10.23
CA ALA A 205 0.78 -11.17 10.28
C ALA A 205 1.22 -11.90 11.56
N GLU A 206 2.48 -11.74 11.98
CA GLU A 206 2.99 -12.41 13.17
C GLU A 206 2.43 -11.79 14.46
N VAL A 207 2.17 -10.47 14.50
CA VAL A 207 1.41 -9.86 15.61
C VAL A 207 0.05 -10.52 15.76
N ASN A 208 -0.68 -10.76 14.67
CA ASN A 208 -1.97 -11.46 14.74
C ASN A 208 -1.80 -12.91 15.24
N ALA A 209 -0.79 -13.63 14.75
CA ALA A 209 -0.51 -15.01 15.16
C ALA A 209 -0.12 -15.13 16.64
N VAL A 210 0.59 -14.14 17.21
CA VAL A 210 0.88 -14.05 18.65
C VAL A 210 -0.42 -13.99 19.46
N TYR A 211 -1.36 -13.13 19.07
CA TYR A 211 -2.65 -12.99 19.79
C TYR A 211 -3.49 -14.26 19.67
N ASP A 212 -3.56 -14.87 18.47
CA ASP A 212 -4.22 -16.17 18.30
C ASP A 212 -3.64 -17.24 19.25
N ARG A 213 -2.31 -17.29 19.42
CA ARG A 213 -1.66 -18.22 20.37
C ARG A 213 -2.01 -17.90 21.83
N MET A 214 -2.08 -16.62 22.19
CA MET A 214 -2.48 -16.18 23.53
C MET A 214 -3.94 -16.53 23.86
N HIS A 215 -4.88 -16.31 22.93
CA HIS A 215 -6.31 -16.60 23.15
C HIS A 215 -6.63 -18.10 23.16
N ASN A 216 -5.87 -18.93 22.43
CA ASN A 216 -6.05 -20.38 22.42
C ASN A 216 -5.50 -21.10 23.68
N LYS A 217 -4.76 -20.40 24.55
CA LYS A 217 -4.24 -20.96 25.81
C LYS A 217 -5.38 -21.12 26.82
N ARG A 218 -5.64 -22.36 27.26
CA ARG A 218 -6.79 -22.72 28.12
C ARG A 218 -6.50 -22.71 29.64
N GLU A 219 -5.24 -22.79 30.04
CA GLU A 219 -4.81 -22.76 31.44
C GLU A 219 -4.13 -21.43 31.75
N ASP A 220 -4.78 -20.60 32.57
CA ASP A 220 -4.16 -19.44 33.21
C ASP A 220 -3.73 -19.83 34.64
N ASP A 221 -2.56 -20.47 34.75
CA ASP A 221 -1.80 -20.70 36.01
C ASP A 221 -1.35 -19.36 36.67
N VAL A 222 -1.65 -18.22 36.05
CA VAL A 222 -1.15 -16.87 36.37
C VAL A 222 -2.30 -15.90 36.61
N VAL A 223 -2.24 -15.15 37.70
CA VAL A 223 -3.20 -14.10 38.03
C VAL A 223 -2.82 -12.81 37.31
N TYR A 224 -3.72 -12.32 36.46
CA TYR A 224 -3.58 -11.06 35.74
C TYR A 224 -4.48 -9.98 36.37
N VAL A 225 -3.88 -8.84 36.73
CA VAL A 225 -4.60 -7.63 37.18
C VAL A 225 -4.36 -6.53 36.14
N ALA A 226 -5.38 -6.24 35.32
CA ALA A 226 -5.28 -5.25 34.24
C ALA A 226 -5.86 -3.89 34.65
N ILE A 227 -5.00 -2.88 34.70
CA ILE A 227 -5.33 -1.47 34.96
C ILE A 227 -5.28 -0.73 33.62
N THR A 228 -6.25 0.16 33.38
CA THR A 228 -6.44 0.82 32.07
C THR A 228 -6.59 2.33 32.21
N GLY A 229 -6.17 3.08 31.19
CA GLY A 229 -6.10 4.55 31.22
C GLY A 229 -7.41 5.28 30.91
N GLY A 230 -8.55 4.59 30.92
CA GLY A 230 -9.88 5.17 30.67
C GLY A 230 -9.99 5.83 29.29
N HIS A 231 -10.69 6.94 29.20
CA HIS A 231 -10.79 7.72 27.96
C HIS A 231 -9.45 8.31 27.51
N LYS A 232 -8.58 8.72 28.46
CA LYS A 232 -7.33 9.43 28.19
C LYS A 232 -6.24 8.58 27.50
N ASP A 233 -6.36 7.25 27.51
CA ASP A 233 -5.48 6.39 26.70
C ASP A 233 -5.91 6.38 25.23
N THR A 234 -5.19 7.13 24.40
CA THR A 234 -5.43 7.23 22.95
C THR A 234 -4.66 6.18 22.13
N LEU A 235 -3.88 5.30 22.76
CA LEU A 235 -3.06 4.28 22.10
C LEU A 235 -3.58 2.85 22.34
N VAL A 236 -4.01 2.58 23.57
CA VAL A 236 -4.64 1.32 23.97
C VAL A 236 -5.98 1.66 24.61
N THR A 237 -7.04 1.46 23.84
CA THR A 237 -8.40 1.75 24.30
C THR A 237 -8.79 0.73 25.37
N ALA A 238 -9.52 1.13 26.41
CA ALA A 238 -9.83 0.22 27.53
C ALA A 238 -10.62 -1.05 27.11
N SER A 239 -11.36 -0.99 26.00
CA SER A 239 -11.98 -2.14 25.33
C SER A 239 -10.99 -3.23 24.91
N LEU A 240 -9.72 -2.88 24.67
CA LEU A 240 -8.64 -3.82 24.35
C LEU A 240 -7.95 -4.39 25.59
N THR A 241 -8.15 -3.82 26.78
CA THR A 241 -7.43 -4.24 28.01
C THR A 241 -8.10 -5.37 28.80
N SER A 242 -9.24 -5.88 28.33
CA SER A 242 -9.99 -6.93 29.01
C SER A 242 -9.18 -8.23 29.16
N VAL A 243 -9.16 -8.78 30.38
CA VAL A 243 -8.65 -10.12 30.73
C VAL A 243 -9.73 -10.85 31.50
N ASP A 244 -9.82 -12.17 31.30
CA ASP A 244 -10.92 -12.96 31.85
C ASP A 244 -10.85 -13.21 33.37
N LYS A 245 -12.04 -13.43 33.93
CA LYS A 245 -12.39 -14.07 35.21
C LYS A 245 -12.14 -13.36 36.56
N LEU A 246 -11.16 -12.48 36.77
CA LEU A 246 -10.85 -12.00 38.16
C LEU A 246 -10.94 -10.49 38.43
N LEU A 247 -11.44 -9.68 37.49
CA LEU A 247 -11.28 -8.22 37.59
C LEU A 247 -12.04 -7.55 38.75
N LYS A 248 -13.33 -7.84 38.97
CA LYS A 248 -14.15 -7.07 39.93
C LYS A 248 -13.75 -7.29 41.38
N VAL A 249 -13.65 -8.54 41.85
CA VAL A 249 -13.43 -8.82 43.29
C VAL A 249 -12.06 -8.27 43.76
N VAL A 250 -11.05 -8.31 42.89
CA VAL A 250 -9.74 -7.70 43.17
C VAL A 250 -9.81 -6.17 43.10
N ALA A 251 -10.49 -5.59 42.10
CA ALA A 251 -10.65 -4.13 42.02
C ALA A 251 -11.46 -3.56 43.19
N GLU A 252 -12.47 -4.28 43.68
CA GLU A 252 -13.32 -3.92 44.82
C GLU A 252 -12.57 -4.05 46.14
N SER A 253 -11.74 -5.09 46.29
CA SER A 253 -10.80 -5.22 47.42
C SER A 253 -9.78 -4.07 47.44
N LEU A 254 -9.21 -3.71 46.29
CA LEU A 254 -8.29 -2.58 46.17
C LEU A 254 -8.97 -1.24 46.44
N TYR A 255 -10.19 -1.03 45.93
CA TYR A 255 -10.98 0.18 46.17
C TYR A 255 -11.31 0.35 47.65
N LYS A 256 -11.81 -0.69 48.33
CA LYS A 256 -12.07 -0.65 49.78
C LYS A 256 -10.79 -0.44 50.60
N ALA A 257 -9.62 -0.84 50.09
CA ALA A 257 -8.32 -0.65 50.74
C ALA A 257 -7.66 0.72 50.44
N VAL A 258 -8.32 1.61 49.70
CA VAL A 258 -7.90 3.01 49.47
C VAL A 258 -8.79 3.93 50.29
N ASP A 259 -8.17 4.82 51.06
CA ASP A 259 -8.84 5.93 51.71
C ASP A 259 -9.29 6.93 50.63
N LEU A 260 -10.58 7.22 50.55
CA LEU A 260 -11.16 8.01 49.44
C LEU A 260 -10.93 9.51 49.56
N GLU A 261 -10.61 10.01 50.76
CA GLU A 261 -10.38 11.42 51.05
C GLU A 261 -8.92 11.80 50.74
N THR A 262 -7.98 10.99 51.22
CA THR A 262 -6.54 11.15 50.96
C THR A 262 -6.10 10.57 49.61
N ARG A 263 -6.86 9.61 49.07
CA ARG A 263 -6.50 8.75 47.92
C ARG A 263 -5.26 7.87 48.16
N GLU A 264 -4.84 7.72 49.41
CA GLU A 264 -3.74 6.85 49.80
C GLU A 264 -4.25 5.43 50.09
N LEU A 265 -3.38 4.44 49.93
CA LEU A 265 -3.67 3.08 50.38
C LEU A 265 -3.70 3.08 51.92
N MET A 266 -4.75 2.52 52.54
CA MET A 266 -4.90 2.48 54.00
C MET A 266 -3.62 2.02 54.68
N SER A 267 -3.06 2.79 55.61
CA SER A 267 -1.67 2.63 56.07
C SER A 267 -1.39 1.31 56.81
N ASP A 268 -2.36 0.76 57.54
CA ASP A 268 -2.22 -0.51 58.29
C ASP A 268 -2.33 -1.75 57.37
N PRO A 269 -1.26 -2.59 57.27
CA PRO A 269 -1.29 -3.84 56.50
C PRO A 269 -2.36 -4.85 56.97
N SER A 270 -2.71 -4.85 58.25
CA SER A 270 -3.68 -5.78 58.84
C SER A 270 -5.10 -5.44 58.41
N ILE A 271 -5.42 -4.14 58.34
CA ILE A 271 -6.71 -3.64 57.82
C ILE A 271 -6.82 -3.96 56.33
N ARG A 272 -5.76 -3.70 55.53
CA ARG A 272 -5.75 -4.06 54.10
C ARG A 272 -5.94 -5.56 53.87
N LEU A 273 -5.32 -6.41 54.70
CA LEU A 273 -5.47 -7.86 54.63
C LEU A 273 -6.88 -8.31 55.02
N ALA A 274 -7.47 -7.72 56.06
CA ALA A 274 -8.83 -8.00 56.48
C ALA A 274 -9.84 -7.64 55.38
N ILE A 275 -9.72 -6.45 54.78
CA ILE A 275 -10.54 -6.00 53.63
C ILE A 275 -10.39 -6.97 52.44
N ALA A 276 -9.15 -7.40 52.14
CA ALA A 276 -8.92 -8.37 51.08
C ALA A 276 -9.56 -9.73 51.39
N GLN A 277 -9.46 -10.24 52.62
CA GLN A 277 -10.08 -11.49 53.03
C GLN A 277 -11.61 -11.41 53.01
N GLU A 278 -12.20 -10.33 53.53
CA GLU A 278 -13.64 -10.06 53.49
C GLU A 278 -14.16 -10.08 52.06
N VAL A 279 -13.56 -9.29 51.16
CA VAL A 279 -14.04 -9.16 49.78
C VAL A 279 -13.75 -10.39 48.92
N LEU A 280 -12.61 -11.07 49.11
CA LEU A 280 -12.22 -12.23 48.30
C LEU A 280 -12.80 -13.57 48.80
N VAL A 281 -13.19 -13.67 50.08
CA VAL A 281 -13.57 -14.95 50.73
C VAL A 281 -14.95 -14.91 51.39
N GLY A 282 -15.45 -13.73 51.81
CA GLY A 282 -16.66 -13.58 52.63
C GLY A 282 -18.00 -13.45 51.89
N VAL A 283 -18.02 -13.52 50.55
CA VAL A 283 -19.19 -13.16 49.73
C VAL A 283 -20.36 -14.15 49.89
N ASN A 284 -21.49 -13.67 50.39
CA ASN A 284 -22.73 -14.46 50.52
C ASN A 284 -23.56 -14.49 49.22
N SER A 285 -24.48 -15.45 49.10
CA SER A 285 -25.19 -15.78 47.85
C SER A 285 -26.06 -14.65 47.27
N GLU A 286 -26.60 -13.76 48.10
CA GLU A 286 -27.41 -12.61 47.64
C GLU A 286 -26.53 -11.46 47.16
N GLU A 287 -25.48 -11.10 47.91
CA GLU A 287 -24.44 -10.17 47.44
C GLU A 287 -23.81 -10.66 46.14
N LEU A 288 -23.68 -11.98 45.93
CA LEU A 288 -23.14 -12.56 44.70
C LEU A 288 -23.99 -12.19 43.46
N VAL A 289 -25.31 -11.95 43.62
CA VAL A 289 -26.20 -11.50 42.53
C VAL A 289 -25.98 -10.01 42.23
N GLU A 290 -25.91 -9.16 43.25
CA GLU A 290 -25.65 -7.73 43.09
C GLU A 290 -24.22 -7.47 42.58
N ILE A 291 -23.24 -8.23 43.08
CA ILE A 291 -21.88 -8.30 42.56
C ILE A 291 -21.92 -8.69 41.08
N ASN A 292 -22.66 -9.73 40.67
CA ASN A 292 -22.76 -10.14 39.27
C ASN A 292 -23.39 -9.05 38.38
N SER A 293 -24.41 -8.32 38.85
CA SER A 293 -24.98 -7.19 38.11
C SER A 293 -23.95 -6.06 37.92
N ASN A 294 -23.19 -5.75 38.97
CA ASN A 294 -22.13 -4.74 38.95
C ASN A 294 -20.85 -5.23 38.20
N VAL A 295 -20.58 -6.55 38.15
CA VAL A 295 -19.58 -7.16 37.23
C VAL A 295 -20.01 -6.89 35.79
N SER A 296 -21.28 -7.16 35.46
CA SER A 296 -21.81 -6.96 34.12
C SER A 296 -21.70 -5.50 33.70
N LEU A 297 -22.12 -4.58 34.57
CA LEU A 297 -22.04 -3.13 34.32
C LEU A 297 -20.60 -2.64 34.14
N HIS A 298 -19.67 -3.06 35.00
CA HIS A 298 -18.26 -2.69 34.87
C HIS A 298 -17.61 -3.32 33.63
N ARG A 299 -17.99 -4.55 33.27
CA ARG A 299 -17.58 -5.20 32.00
C ARG A 299 -18.08 -4.39 30.80
N THR A 300 -19.32 -3.89 30.83
CA THR A 300 -19.84 -2.98 29.80
C THR A 300 -19.00 -1.70 29.72
N TYR A 301 -18.64 -1.05 30.83
CA TYR A 301 -17.79 0.15 30.81
C TYR A 301 -16.38 -0.13 30.26
N VAL A 302 -15.78 -1.28 30.58
CA VAL A 302 -14.51 -1.69 29.97
C VAL A 302 -14.67 -1.94 28.47
N GLN A 303 -15.74 -2.63 28.03
CA GLN A 303 -16.07 -2.87 26.62
C GLN A 303 -16.35 -1.57 25.84
N ASP A 304 -17.00 -0.60 26.47
CA ASP A 304 -17.26 0.73 25.92
C ASP A 304 -15.99 1.60 25.89
N GLY A 305 -15.05 1.31 26.78
CA GLY A 305 -13.73 1.92 26.83
C GLY A 305 -13.63 3.19 27.67
N TYR A 306 -14.66 3.52 28.45
CA TYR A 306 -14.74 4.63 29.41
C TYR A 306 -15.92 4.36 30.37
N TYR A 307 -15.88 4.91 31.59
CA TYR A 307 -17.08 4.94 32.44
C TYR A 307 -17.94 6.18 32.09
N PRO A 308 -19.28 6.13 32.22
CA PRO A 308 -20.16 7.21 31.76
C PRO A 308 -19.87 8.60 32.36
N GLY A 309 -19.32 8.66 33.57
CA GLY A 309 -18.87 9.91 34.20
C GLY A 309 -17.76 10.62 33.41
N GLU A 310 -16.77 9.89 32.86
CA GLU A 310 -15.69 10.49 32.03
C GLU A 310 -16.26 11.29 30.86
N TYR A 311 -17.36 10.82 30.26
CA TYR A 311 -17.97 11.45 29.12
C TYR A 311 -18.54 12.85 29.48
N VAL A 312 -19.10 12.97 30.68
CA VAL A 312 -19.62 14.23 31.24
C VAL A 312 -18.45 15.11 31.73
N ASP A 313 -17.53 14.53 32.49
CA ASP A 313 -16.39 15.24 33.11
C ASP A 313 -15.44 15.87 32.08
N TYR A 314 -15.24 15.21 30.93
CA TYR A 314 -14.43 15.74 29.83
C TYR A 314 -15.22 16.57 28.81
N ALA A 315 -16.55 16.70 28.99
CA ALA A 315 -17.46 17.45 28.11
C ALA A 315 -17.31 17.10 26.61
N LEU A 316 -17.33 15.80 26.30
CA LEU A 316 -17.06 15.29 24.95
C LEU A 316 -18.15 15.71 23.95
N LEU A 317 -17.74 16.25 22.80
CA LEU A 317 -18.64 16.79 21.77
C LEU A 317 -19.24 15.69 20.90
N LEU A 318 -18.47 14.63 20.60
CA LEU A 318 -18.87 13.58 19.67
C LEU A 318 -19.73 12.51 20.37
N PRO A 319 -21.00 12.28 19.96
CA PRO A 319 -21.91 11.37 20.64
C PRO A 319 -21.30 9.99 20.93
N GLN A 320 -21.61 9.48 22.12
CA GLN A 320 -21.07 8.25 22.71
C GLN A 320 -20.82 7.10 21.70
N TYR A 321 -21.83 6.76 20.89
CA TYR A 321 -21.74 5.73 19.85
C TYR A 321 -20.64 6.00 18.80
N PHE A 322 -20.54 7.23 18.29
CA PHE A 322 -19.52 7.58 17.30
C PHE A 322 -18.12 7.63 17.91
N THR A 323 -18.00 8.10 19.16
CA THR A 323 -16.74 8.07 19.92
C THR A 323 -16.24 6.64 20.11
N HIS A 324 -17.12 5.71 20.50
CA HIS A 324 -16.81 4.28 20.57
C HIS A 324 -16.40 3.71 19.22
N LEU A 325 -17.21 3.93 18.18
CA LEU A 325 -16.99 3.36 16.85
C LEU A 325 -15.67 3.83 16.23
N LEU A 326 -15.36 5.13 16.32
CA LEU A 326 -14.12 5.69 15.79
C LEU A 326 -12.90 5.26 16.59
N ARG A 327 -13.03 5.11 17.92
CA ARG A 327 -11.92 4.70 18.79
C ARG A 327 -11.60 3.20 18.66
N THR A 328 -12.61 2.34 18.51
CA THR A 328 -12.42 0.88 18.47
C THR A 328 -12.27 0.29 17.06
N LYS A 329 -12.87 0.89 16.02
CA LYS A 329 -12.89 0.35 14.64
C LYS A 329 -12.05 1.15 13.63
N PHE A 330 -11.16 2.04 14.09
CA PHE A 330 -10.30 2.86 13.21
C PHE A 330 -9.47 2.02 12.21
N MET A 331 -8.94 0.87 12.63
CA MET A 331 -8.14 0.03 11.73
C MET A 331 -9.02 -0.72 10.71
N THR A 332 -10.24 -1.10 11.10
CA THR A 332 -11.28 -1.66 10.21
C THR A 332 -11.70 -0.66 9.14
N LEU A 333 -11.77 0.63 9.46
CA LEU A 333 -12.05 1.70 8.51
C LEU A 333 -11.04 1.74 7.36
N VAL A 334 -9.74 1.67 7.66
CA VAL A 334 -8.66 1.65 6.66
C VAL A 334 -8.79 0.44 5.73
N VAL A 335 -9.16 -0.73 6.28
CA VAL A 335 -9.46 -1.94 5.49
C VAL A 335 -10.63 -1.71 4.53
N ILE A 336 -11.74 -1.12 5.00
CA ILE A 336 -12.90 -0.81 4.15
C ILE A 336 -12.54 0.18 3.04
N MET A 337 -11.72 1.19 3.34
CA MET A 337 -11.22 2.14 2.34
C MET A 337 -10.38 1.44 1.26
N TYR A 338 -9.50 0.51 1.63
CA TYR A 338 -8.69 -0.25 0.67
C TYR A 338 -9.57 -1.18 -0.20
N ALA A 339 -10.53 -1.88 0.40
CA ALA A 339 -11.50 -2.70 -0.34
C ALA A 339 -12.35 -1.86 -1.32
N LEU A 340 -12.79 -0.66 -0.90
CA LEU A 340 -13.47 0.31 -1.76
C LEU A 340 -12.59 0.74 -2.95
N ALA A 341 -11.29 1.02 -2.72
CA ALA A 341 -10.38 1.40 -3.79
C ALA A 341 -10.19 0.27 -4.83
N LEU A 342 -10.06 -0.99 -4.38
CA LEU A 342 -10.02 -2.16 -5.27
C LEU A 342 -11.33 -2.31 -6.07
N GLN A 343 -12.48 -2.22 -5.41
CA GLN A 343 -13.80 -2.37 -6.03
C GLN A 343 -14.13 -1.25 -7.03
N VAL A 344 -13.72 -0.01 -6.73
CA VAL A 344 -13.84 1.12 -7.65
C VAL A 344 -12.93 0.93 -8.87
N PHE A 345 -11.68 0.49 -8.70
CA PHE A 345 -10.79 0.23 -9.83
C PHE A 345 -11.28 -0.92 -10.72
N TYR A 346 -11.78 -2.01 -10.11
CA TYR A 346 -12.52 -3.05 -10.83
C TYR A 346 -13.65 -2.46 -11.69
N ALA A 347 -14.52 -1.64 -11.09
CA ALA A 347 -15.67 -1.08 -11.79
C ALA A 347 -15.26 -0.14 -12.94
N GLN A 348 -14.20 0.66 -12.75
CA GLN A 348 -13.62 1.50 -13.81
C GLN A 348 -13.14 0.65 -15.00
N VAL A 349 -12.33 -0.38 -14.75
CA VAL A 349 -11.78 -1.26 -15.79
C VAL A 349 -12.89 -2.05 -16.48
N ALA A 350 -13.81 -2.65 -15.73
CA ALA A 350 -14.92 -3.43 -16.27
C ALA A 350 -15.90 -2.57 -17.09
N GLN A 351 -16.28 -1.39 -16.61
CA GLN A 351 -17.15 -0.48 -17.37
C GLN A 351 -16.46 -0.04 -18.67
N TRP A 352 -15.20 0.37 -18.59
CA TRP A 352 -14.43 0.80 -19.75
C TRP A 352 -14.25 -0.32 -20.79
N GLN A 353 -13.96 -1.55 -20.37
CA GLN A 353 -13.93 -2.72 -21.25
C GLN A 353 -15.30 -3.02 -21.88
N SER A 354 -16.39 -2.94 -21.11
CA SER A 354 -17.73 -3.26 -21.60
C SER A 354 -18.22 -2.38 -22.76
N ARG A 355 -17.67 -1.17 -22.93
CA ARG A 355 -18.01 -0.29 -24.05
C ARG A 355 -17.53 -0.83 -25.40
N PHE A 356 -16.46 -1.62 -25.42
CA PHE A 356 -15.97 -2.26 -26.64
C PHE A 356 -16.82 -3.48 -27.07
N ASN A 357 -17.84 -3.86 -26.29
CA ASN A 357 -18.72 -4.98 -26.60
C ASN A 357 -20.04 -4.57 -27.31
N PHE A 358 -20.32 -3.28 -27.53
CA PHE A 358 -21.62 -2.82 -28.03
C PHE A 358 -21.67 -2.42 -29.52
N GLN A 359 -22.46 -3.21 -30.25
CA GLN A 359 -23.17 -2.94 -31.51
C GLN A 359 -22.40 -2.70 -32.82
N SER A 360 -22.72 -3.57 -33.79
CA SER A 360 -22.36 -3.57 -35.21
C SER A 360 -23.01 -2.46 -36.07
N THR A 361 -23.62 -1.45 -35.43
CA THR A 361 -24.43 -0.40 -36.10
C THR A 361 -24.30 0.97 -35.38
N SER A 362 -23.10 1.34 -34.95
CA SER A 362 -22.85 2.67 -34.37
C SER A 362 -22.86 3.78 -35.42
N SER A 363 -23.67 4.81 -35.18
CA SER A 363 -23.63 6.06 -35.95
C SER A 363 -22.31 6.81 -35.68
N PRO A 364 -21.73 7.55 -36.64
CA PRO A 364 -20.51 8.34 -36.41
C PRO A 364 -20.59 9.37 -35.27
N GLY A 365 -21.81 9.68 -34.79
CA GLY A 365 -22.05 10.55 -33.64
C GLY A 365 -21.57 9.98 -32.31
N ASP A 366 -21.77 8.68 -32.06
CA ASP A 366 -21.61 8.07 -30.74
C ASP A 366 -20.14 7.80 -30.35
N LEU A 367 -19.26 7.61 -31.34
CA LEU A 367 -17.85 7.20 -31.16
C LEU A 367 -16.89 8.33 -30.71
N ASN A 368 -17.38 9.32 -29.96
CA ASN A 368 -16.66 10.58 -29.71
C ASN A 368 -16.66 11.06 -28.25
N GLN A 369 -17.03 10.22 -27.26
CA GLN A 369 -16.96 10.54 -25.82
C GLN A 369 -16.58 9.31 -24.95
N ASP A 370 -15.39 8.75 -25.19
CA ASP A 370 -14.91 7.56 -24.48
C ASP A 370 -13.70 7.80 -23.56
N ASP A 371 -13.93 8.61 -22.52
CA ASP A 371 -12.98 8.75 -21.41
C ASP A 371 -13.05 7.54 -20.45
N PHE A 372 -11.90 7.06 -19.96
CA PHE A 372 -11.80 6.13 -18.84
C PHE A 372 -12.42 6.78 -17.59
N PRO A 373 -13.39 6.13 -16.91
CA PRO A 373 -14.15 6.77 -15.83
C PRO A 373 -13.25 7.29 -14.71
N SER A 374 -13.50 8.51 -14.23
CA SER A 374 -12.76 9.06 -13.09
C SER A 374 -13.11 8.32 -11.80
N PHE A 375 -12.14 8.16 -10.91
CA PHE A 375 -12.33 7.54 -9.58
C PHE A 375 -13.53 8.17 -8.84
N MET A 376 -13.63 9.50 -8.91
CA MET A 376 -14.72 10.30 -8.35
C MET A 376 -16.12 9.91 -8.88
N SER A 377 -16.23 9.56 -10.16
CA SER A 377 -17.49 9.14 -10.78
C SER A 377 -17.92 7.72 -10.40
N MET A 378 -16.95 6.85 -10.08
CA MET A 378 -17.19 5.46 -9.73
C MET A 378 -17.38 5.22 -8.21
N MET A 379 -17.07 6.20 -7.36
CA MET A 379 -17.38 6.15 -5.92
C MET A 379 -18.89 6.17 -5.58
N HIS A 380 -19.80 6.51 -6.49
CA HIS A 380 -21.23 6.40 -6.17
C HIS A 380 -21.62 4.92 -6.01
N PRO A 381 -22.31 4.46 -4.94
CA PRO A 381 -22.54 3.03 -4.67
C PRO A 381 -23.08 2.22 -5.86
N ILE A 382 -24.08 2.76 -6.57
CA ILE A 382 -24.65 2.17 -7.80
C ILE A 382 -23.59 1.90 -8.90
N SER A 383 -22.55 2.73 -9.00
CA SER A 383 -21.52 2.61 -10.02
C SER A 383 -20.64 1.37 -9.80
N HIS A 384 -20.24 1.10 -8.56
CA HIS A 384 -19.32 0.02 -8.19
C HIS A 384 -20.00 -1.21 -7.54
N ALA A 385 -21.33 -1.19 -7.35
CA ALA A 385 -22.08 -2.36 -6.88
C ALA A 385 -21.97 -3.54 -7.89
N PRO A 386 -21.61 -4.75 -7.41
CA PRO A 386 -21.73 -6.00 -8.17
C PRO A 386 -23.07 -6.19 -8.89
N GLY A 387 -23.06 -6.82 -10.07
CA GLY A 387 -24.24 -6.94 -10.94
C GLY A 387 -25.47 -7.56 -10.27
N PHE A 388 -25.28 -8.62 -9.47
CA PHE A 388 -26.37 -9.28 -8.74
C PHE A 388 -27.06 -8.36 -7.70
N LEU A 389 -26.37 -7.35 -7.18
CA LEU A 389 -26.93 -6.37 -6.25
C LEU A 389 -27.68 -5.23 -6.93
N LYS A 390 -27.43 -4.98 -8.23
CA LYS A 390 -28.23 -4.03 -9.00
C LYS A 390 -29.66 -4.55 -9.12
N SER A 391 -29.82 -5.84 -9.43
CA SER A 391 -31.11 -6.53 -9.43
C SER A 391 -31.77 -6.55 -8.04
N GLY A 392 -31.00 -6.75 -6.95
CA GLY A 392 -31.50 -6.65 -5.58
C GLY A 392 -31.98 -5.24 -5.19
N ALA A 393 -31.24 -4.19 -5.56
CA ALA A 393 -31.63 -2.80 -5.32
C ALA A 393 -32.85 -2.39 -6.17
N GLU A 394 -32.95 -2.89 -7.40
CA GLU A 394 -34.12 -2.72 -8.28
C GLU A 394 -35.35 -3.43 -7.69
N PHE A 395 -35.20 -4.64 -7.13
CA PHE A 395 -36.26 -5.37 -6.43
C PHE A 395 -36.73 -4.66 -5.14
N VAL A 396 -35.81 -4.18 -4.31
CA VAL A 396 -36.16 -3.42 -3.09
C VAL A 396 -36.84 -2.09 -3.44
N SER A 397 -36.38 -1.39 -4.50
CA SER A 397 -36.99 -0.13 -4.96
C SER A 397 -38.32 -0.30 -5.72
N SER A 398 -38.70 -1.53 -6.08
CA SER A 398 -40.02 -1.85 -6.63
C SER A 398 -40.98 -2.41 -5.57
N SER A 399 -40.47 -3.07 -4.52
CA SER A 399 -41.26 -3.49 -3.35
C SER A 399 -41.61 -2.33 -2.41
N LEU A 400 -40.67 -1.43 -2.11
CA LEU A 400 -41.01 -0.19 -1.39
C LEU A 400 -41.57 0.82 -2.40
N GLY A 401 -42.90 1.00 -2.34
CA GLY A 401 -43.68 1.82 -3.26
C GLY A 401 -43.12 3.24 -3.48
N ARG A 402 -43.48 3.82 -4.63
CA ARG A 402 -42.87 4.97 -5.31
C ARG A 402 -43.02 6.33 -4.59
N THR A 403 -42.70 6.43 -3.29
CA THR A 403 -42.75 7.68 -2.51
C THR A 403 -41.64 8.64 -2.93
N ARG A 404 -42.02 9.86 -3.33
CA ARG A 404 -41.12 10.92 -3.82
C ARG A 404 -40.32 11.61 -2.69
N LEU A 405 -39.46 10.89 -1.95
CA LEU A 405 -38.54 11.54 -1.00
C LEU A 405 -37.29 10.69 -0.72
N GLY A 406 -36.11 11.10 -1.24
CA GLY A 406 -34.74 10.69 -0.81
C GLY A 406 -34.33 9.21 -0.83
N LEU A 407 -35.27 8.27 -0.88
CA LEU A 407 -35.12 6.91 -0.40
C LEU A 407 -34.21 6.05 -1.29
N SER A 408 -34.17 6.29 -2.59
CA SER A 408 -33.36 5.50 -3.53
C SER A 408 -31.85 5.66 -3.31
N THR A 409 -31.38 6.81 -2.83
CA THR A 409 -29.95 7.02 -2.51
C THR A 409 -29.56 6.33 -1.20
N ALA A 410 -30.36 6.50 -0.14
CA ALA A 410 -30.15 5.81 1.13
C ALA A 410 -30.26 4.29 0.97
N ALA A 411 -31.29 3.81 0.24
CA ALA A 411 -31.45 2.40 -0.11
C ALA A 411 -30.23 1.84 -0.84
N THR A 412 -29.58 2.59 -1.75
CA THR A 412 -28.39 2.06 -2.46
C THR A 412 -27.12 2.01 -1.61
N VAL A 413 -26.93 2.95 -0.67
CA VAL A 413 -25.86 2.84 0.34
C VAL A 413 -26.14 1.64 1.25
N MET A 414 -27.38 1.55 1.74
CA MET A 414 -27.84 0.46 2.59
C MET A 414 -27.75 -0.90 1.90
N SER A 415 -28.12 -1.06 0.63
CA SER A 415 -27.98 -2.31 -0.13
C SER A 415 -26.53 -2.70 -0.36
N ALA A 416 -25.64 -1.75 -0.67
CA ALA A 416 -24.22 -2.02 -0.85
C ALA A 416 -23.56 -2.47 0.47
N ALA A 417 -23.93 -1.83 1.59
CA ALA A 417 -23.43 -2.18 2.91
C ALA A 417 -24.10 -3.44 3.50
N LEU A 418 -25.37 -3.70 3.20
CA LEU A 418 -26.04 -4.96 3.53
C LEU A 418 -25.41 -6.13 2.76
N ALA A 419 -24.97 -5.91 1.52
CA ALA A 419 -24.22 -6.90 0.77
C ALA A 419 -22.79 -7.12 1.29
N LEU A 420 -22.14 -6.06 1.76
CA LEU A 420 -20.87 -6.14 2.49
C LEU A 420 -21.02 -7.05 3.73
N ALA A 421 -22.05 -6.79 4.52
CA ALA A 421 -22.43 -7.58 5.69
C ALA A 421 -22.81 -9.04 5.35
N MET A 422 -23.62 -9.25 4.30
CA MET A 422 -24.01 -10.61 3.86
C MET A 422 -22.84 -11.40 3.27
N ALA A 423 -21.88 -10.75 2.60
CA ALA A 423 -20.67 -11.40 2.14
C ALA A 423 -19.81 -11.90 3.32
N VAL A 424 -19.65 -11.06 4.36
CA VAL A 424 -19.03 -11.46 5.64
C VAL A 424 -19.80 -12.65 6.23
N PHE A 425 -21.13 -12.59 6.30
CA PHE A 425 -22.00 -13.64 6.83
C PHE A 425 -21.81 -14.99 6.08
N THR A 426 -21.73 -14.98 4.75
CA THR A 426 -21.49 -16.20 3.96
C THR A 426 -20.05 -16.72 4.00
N GLY A 427 -19.09 -15.89 4.44
CA GLY A 427 -17.70 -16.30 4.66
C GLY A 427 -17.49 -17.08 5.96
N PHE A 428 -18.42 -16.97 6.92
CA PHE A 428 -18.45 -17.84 8.08
C PHE A 428 -19.07 -19.20 7.72
N GLY A 429 -18.38 -20.26 8.13
CA GLY A 429 -18.94 -21.61 8.08
C GLY A 429 -20.24 -21.68 8.87
N LYS A 430 -21.19 -22.50 8.40
CA LYS A 430 -22.51 -22.69 9.03
C LYS A 430 -22.37 -23.01 10.53
N SER A 431 -22.61 -22.03 11.40
CA SER A 431 -23.11 -22.28 12.75
C SER A 431 -24.61 -22.07 12.75
N GLU A 432 -25.35 -23.04 13.25
CA GLU A 432 -26.79 -22.93 13.44
C GLU A 432 -27.07 -21.82 14.45
N VAL A 433 -27.96 -20.88 14.10
CA VAL A 433 -28.36 -19.79 15.00
C VAL A 433 -29.27 -20.38 16.06
N SER A 434 -28.80 -20.41 17.31
CA SER A 434 -29.45 -21.14 18.39
C SER A 434 -30.25 -20.25 19.34
N SER A 435 -30.06 -18.92 19.28
CA SER A 435 -30.57 -18.02 20.31
C SER A 435 -30.87 -16.60 19.82
N SER A 436 -31.74 -15.89 20.57
CA SER A 436 -32.15 -14.52 20.25
C SER A 436 -31.06 -13.47 20.48
N TRP A 437 -30.11 -13.71 21.38
CA TRP A 437 -29.04 -12.76 21.69
C TRP A 437 -27.96 -12.73 20.59
N GLU A 438 -27.68 -13.87 19.95
CA GLU A 438 -26.85 -13.94 18.73
C GLU A 438 -27.45 -13.14 17.57
N VAL A 439 -28.79 -13.05 17.47
CA VAL A 439 -29.46 -12.28 16.42
C VAL A 439 -29.31 -10.77 16.64
N THR A 440 -29.47 -10.30 17.88
CA THR A 440 -29.26 -8.89 18.21
C THR A 440 -27.81 -8.44 18.03
N ASP A 441 -26.83 -9.26 18.43
CA ASP A 441 -25.41 -8.97 18.25
C ASP A 441 -24.98 -8.98 16.77
N ARG A 442 -25.58 -9.86 15.96
CA ARG A 442 -25.39 -9.81 14.50
C ARG A 442 -25.97 -8.54 13.89
N LEU A 443 -27.12 -8.06 14.35
CA LEU A 443 -27.74 -6.82 13.84
C LEU A 443 -26.95 -5.55 14.21
N THR A 444 -26.35 -5.48 15.40
CA THR A 444 -25.47 -4.36 15.79
C THR A 444 -24.20 -4.33 14.95
N VAL A 445 -23.51 -5.47 14.77
CA VAL A 445 -22.32 -5.57 13.90
C VAL A 445 -22.63 -5.15 12.45
N ILE A 446 -23.81 -5.53 11.92
CA ILE A 446 -24.25 -5.08 10.60
C ILE A 446 -24.43 -3.56 10.57
N ALA A 447 -25.09 -2.97 11.57
CA ALA A 447 -25.29 -1.52 11.65
C ALA A 447 -23.96 -0.75 11.76
N GLU A 448 -23.01 -1.22 12.57
CA GLU A 448 -21.64 -0.67 12.63
C GLU A 448 -20.97 -0.67 11.26
N LEU A 449 -21.02 -1.79 10.53
CA LEU A 449 -20.42 -1.90 9.20
C LEU A 449 -21.09 -0.96 8.18
N ILE A 450 -22.40 -0.72 8.26
CA ILE A 450 -23.09 0.28 7.42
C ILE A 450 -22.60 1.70 7.71
N VAL A 451 -22.43 2.05 8.98
CA VAL A 451 -21.90 3.37 9.38
C VAL A 451 -20.44 3.52 8.95
N LEU A 452 -19.60 2.52 9.21
CA LEU A 452 -18.19 2.51 8.81
C LEU A 452 -18.02 2.57 7.28
N TYR A 453 -18.82 1.84 6.50
CA TYR A 453 -18.83 1.94 5.03
C TYR A 453 -19.19 3.34 4.55
N SER A 454 -20.24 3.94 5.13
CA SER A 454 -20.69 5.29 4.78
C SER A 454 -19.63 6.34 5.13
N TYR A 455 -19.00 6.19 6.30
CA TYR A 455 -17.92 7.05 6.77
C TYR A 455 -16.65 6.91 5.90
N ALA A 456 -16.24 5.67 5.59
CA ALA A 456 -15.16 5.36 4.67
C ALA A 456 -15.37 6.00 3.30
N LEU A 457 -16.58 5.90 2.75
CA LEU A 457 -16.91 6.45 1.44
C LEU A 457 -16.79 7.98 1.42
N GLY A 458 -17.31 8.65 2.46
CA GLY A 458 -17.14 10.10 2.65
C GLY A 458 -15.67 10.51 2.81
N LEU A 459 -14.87 9.74 3.57
CA LEU A 459 -13.44 10.00 3.73
C LEU A 459 -12.64 9.78 2.45
N VAL A 460 -12.87 8.70 1.71
CA VAL A 460 -12.19 8.45 0.43
C VAL A 460 -12.53 9.57 -0.57
N TYR A 461 -13.77 10.06 -0.59
CA TYR A 461 -14.14 11.23 -1.39
C TYR A 461 -13.40 12.50 -0.94
N ALA A 462 -13.40 12.80 0.36
CA ALA A 462 -12.72 13.95 0.94
C ALA A 462 -11.20 13.92 0.68
N PHE A 463 -10.54 12.78 0.92
CA PHE A 463 -9.13 12.57 0.62
C PHE A 463 -8.84 12.69 -0.87
N THR A 464 -9.68 12.17 -1.77
CA THR A 464 -9.48 12.35 -3.22
C THR A 464 -9.53 13.83 -3.61
N LYS A 465 -10.43 14.63 -3.00
CA LYS A 465 -10.46 16.09 -3.19
C LYS A 465 -9.23 16.78 -2.60
N LEU A 466 -8.83 16.42 -1.37
CA LEU A 466 -7.65 16.96 -0.71
C LEU A 466 -6.38 16.66 -1.50
N PHE A 467 -6.17 15.41 -1.91
CA PHE A 467 -5.03 15.00 -2.75
C PHE A 467 -5.05 15.69 -4.12
N SER A 468 -6.21 15.94 -4.72
CA SER A 468 -6.29 16.73 -5.97
C SER A 468 -5.87 18.20 -5.78
N LEU A 469 -6.18 18.81 -4.64
CA LEU A 469 -5.69 20.15 -4.27
C LEU A 469 -4.18 20.14 -3.99
N LEU A 470 -3.70 19.21 -3.18
CA LEU A 470 -2.27 19.02 -2.88
C LEU A 470 -1.46 18.73 -4.16
N GLN A 471 -1.99 17.90 -5.06
CA GLN A 471 -1.42 17.64 -6.38
C GLN A 471 -1.28 18.93 -7.18
N ARG A 472 -2.35 19.74 -7.27
CA ARG A 472 -2.36 20.97 -8.05
C ARG A 472 -1.40 22.04 -7.51
N PHE A 473 -1.34 22.22 -6.19
CA PHE A 473 -0.64 23.35 -5.56
C PHE A 473 0.75 23.02 -4.99
N ILE A 474 1.04 21.75 -4.67
CA ILE A 474 2.29 21.34 -4.01
C ILE A 474 3.02 20.28 -4.84
N VAL A 475 2.41 19.12 -5.09
CA VAL A 475 3.13 17.96 -5.65
C VAL A 475 3.49 18.18 -7.12
N SER A 476 2.58 18.68 -7.95
CA SER A 476 2.85 18.90 -9.38
C SER A 476 3.94 19.95 -9.63
N PRO A 477 3.96 21.12 -8.94
CA PRO A 477 5.10 22.04 -8.99
C PRO A 477 6.43 21.37 -8.62
N VAL A 478 6.50 20.65 -7.50
CA VAL A 478 7.72 19.96 -7.04
C VAL A 478 8.20 18.91 -8.04
N VAL A 479 7.30 18.06 -8.55
CA VAL A 479 7.61 17.06 -9.57
C VAL A 479 8.09 17.72 -10.87
N SER A 480 7.48 18.84 -11.30
CA SER A 480 7.90 19.55 -12.52
C SER A 480 9.30 20.15 -12.43
N VAL A 481 9.70 20.62 -11.24
CA VAL A 481 11.06 21.10 -10.96
C VAL A 481 12.04 19.92 -10.99
N LEU A 482 11.69 18.79 -10.39
CA LEU A 482 12.51 17.59 -10.37
C LEU A 482 12.69 16.99 -11.78
N ASP A 483 11.63 16.95 -12.59
CA ASP A 483 11.67 16.53 -14.00
C ASP A 483 12.61 17.44 -14.81
N ASN A 484 12.52 18.77 -14.66
CA ASN A 484 13.43 19.72 -15.33
C ASN A 484 14.89 19.54 -14.89
N VAL A 485 15.16 19.29 -13.61
CA VAL A 485 16.52 19.01 -13.10
C VAL A 485 17.05 17.69 -13.66
N THR A 486 16.26 16.62 -13.62
CA THR A 486 16.67 15.30 -14.13
C THR A 486 16.88 15.29 -15.64
N ASP A 487 16.05 16.00 -16.42
CA ASP A 487 16.23 16.22 -17.86
C ASP A 487 17.50 17.01 -18.17
N ARG A 488 17.78 18.11 -17.44
CA ARG A 488 19.02 18.90 -17.60
C ARG A 488 20.27 18.06 -17.35
N LEU A 489 20.25 17.25 -16.30
CA LEU A 489 21.33 16.33 -15.93
C LEU A 489 21.35 15.05 -16.78
N LYS A 490 20.33 14.82 -17.63
CA LYS A 490 20.13 13.63 -18.48
C LYS A 490 20.11 12.32 -17.66
N LEU A 491 19.64 12.39 -16.42
CA LEU A 491 19.56 11.26 -15.51
C LEU A 491 18.50 10.27 -16.01
N GLN A 492 18.88 9.01 -16.15
CA GLN A 492 17.94 7.94 -16.48
C GLN A 492 17.29 7.42 -15.20
N ARG A 493 16.07 6.88 -15.28
CA ARG A 493 15.32 6.37 -14.11
C ARG A 493 16.12 5.39 -13.25
N TRP A 494 16.91 4.51 -13.86
CA TRP A 494 17.78 3.57 -13.12
C TRP A 494 18.91 4.27 -12.37
N MET A 495 19.39 5.43 -12.84
CA MET A 495 20.39 6.25 -12.13
C MET A 495 19.78 6.89 -10.89
N ILE A 496 18.52 7.34 -10.95
CA ILE A 496 17.81 7.89 -9.79
C ILE A 496 17.64 6.81 -8.71
N ILE A 497 17.23 5.60 -9.11
CA ILE A 497 17.14 4.43 -8.22
C ILE A 497 18.52 4.13 -7.61
N ALA A 498 19.57 4.05 -8.43
CA ALA A 498 20.94 3.80 -7.96
C ALA A 498 21.46 4.89 -7.00
N ILE A 499 21.10 6.16 -7.21
CA ILE A 499 21.43 7.26 -6.30
C ILE A 499 20.71 7.09 -4.95
N ILE A 500 19.40 6.80 -4.95
CA ILE A 500 18.64 6.58 -3.71
C ILE A 500 19.21 5.39 -2.93
N HIS A 501 19.47 4.26 -3.61
CA HIS A 501 20.13 3.11 -2.99
C HIS A 501 21.52 3.47 -2.45
N GLY A 502 22.35 4.19 -3.21
CA GLY A 502 23.68 4.61 -2.77
C GLY A 502 23.65 5.55 -1.55
N VAL A 503 22.71 6.50 -1.51
CA VAL A 503 22.54 7.42 -0.37
C VAL A 503 22.06 6.67 0.87
N VAL A 504 21.03 5.81 0.75
CA VAL A 504 20.52 5.03 1.90
C VAL A 504 21.58 4.05 2.41
N GLN A 505 22.32 3.39 1.52
CA GLN A 505 23.43 2.50 1.89
C GLN A 505 24.56 3.26 2.60
N LEU A 506 24.90 4.47 2.14
CA LEU A 506 25.90 5.33 2.77
C LEU A 506 25.45 5.79 4.16
N LEU A 507 24.19 6.18 4.33
CA LEU A 507 23.62 6.56 5.63
C LEU A 507 23.58 5.36 6.60
N GLY A 508 23.24 4.17 6.12
CA GLY A 508 23.33 2.92 6.89
C GLY A 508 24.76 2.63 7.34
N TYR A 509 25.73 2.73 6.43
CA TYR A 509 27.15 2.54 6.73
C TYR A 509 27.68 3.55 7.76
N ILE A 510 27.37 4.84 7.62
CA ILE A 510 27.75 5.89 8.58
C ILE A 510 27.16 5.60 9.97
N ARG A 511 25.92 5.11 10.05
CA ARG A 511 25.24 4.79 11.32
C ARG A 511 25.82 3.54 12.00
N SER A 512 26.14 2.50 11.21
CA SER A 512 26.56 1.19 11.73
C SER A 512 28.08 1.03 11.89
N SER A 513 28.90 1.88 11.25
CA SER A 513 30.38 1.88 11.21
C SER A 513 31.06 0.63 10.62
N ASN A 514 30.54 -0.57 10.88
CA ASN A 514 30.94 -1.83 10.27
C ASN A 514 29.66 -2.63 9.96
N MET A 515 29.14 -2.48 8.74
CA MET A 515 27.80 -2.97 8.41
C MET A 515 27.85 -4.42 7.91
N GLU A 516 27.45 -5.34 8.79
CA GLU A 516 27.33 -6.77 8.50
C GLU A 516 26.27 -7.06 7.41
N SER A 517 26.27 -8.29 6.87
CA SER A 517 25.35 -8.72 5.81
C SER A 517 23.87 -8.49 6.13
N SER A 518 23.49 -8.61 7.41
CA SER A 518 22.17 -8.28 7.95
C SER A 518 21.82 -6.79 7.79
N GLY A 519 22.75 -5.89 8.16
CA GLY A 519 22.61 -4.44 7.97
C GLY A 519 22.61 -4.01 6.49
N VAL A 520 23.33 -4.72 5.61
CA VAL A 520 23.28 -4.50 4.15
C VAL A 520 21.90 -4.85 3.58
N LEU A 521 21.32 -5.98 4.00
CA LEU A 521 19.96 -6.35 3.61
C LEU A 521 18.93 -5.34 4.13
N ALA A 522 19.05 -4.93 5.40
CA ALA A 522 18.18 -3.93 6.01
C ALA A 522 18.21 -2.59 5.26
N SER A 523 19.41 -2.07 4.97
CA SER A 523 19.59 -0.87 4.14
C SER A 523 18.97 -1.01 2.75
N SER A 524 19.03 -2.21 2.16
CA SER A 524 18.43 -2.50 0.86
C SER A 524 16.90 -2.50 0.87
N VAL A 525 16.26 -3.02 1.94
CA VAL A 525 14.81 -2.95 2.15
C VAL A 525 14.35 -1.50 2.31
N LEU A 526 15.03 -0.72 3.15
CA LEU A 526 14.71 0.70 3.38
C LEU A 526 14.91 1.54 2.10
N ALA A 527 15.95 1.24 1.32
CA ALA A 527 16.18 1.88 0.02
C ALA A 527 15.05 1.57 -0.97
N ALA A 528 14.65 0.30 -1.10
CA ALA A 528 13.55 -0.11 -1.98
C ALA A 528 12.22 0.56 -1.57
N PHE A 529 11.96 0.70 -0.27
CA PHE A 529 10.76 1.40 0.23
C PHE A 529 10.82 2.91 -0.05
N THR A 530 11.98 3.53 0.14
CA THR A 530 12.21 4.96 -0.17
C THR A 530 12.00 5.23 -1.67
N VAL A 531 12.49 4.34 -2.54
CA VAL A 531 12.24 4.40 -3.99
C VAL A 531 10.74 4.26 -4.28
N PHE A 532 10.07 3.26 -3.70
CA PHE A 532 8.63 3.04 -3.89
C PHE A 532 7.81 4.27 -3.49
N VAL A 533 8.03 4.84 -2.31
CA VAL A 533 7.33 6.05 -1.84
C VAL A 533 7.62 7.25 -2.76
N THR A 534 8.86 7.44 -3.20
CA THR A 534 9.23 8.50 -4.15
C THR A 534 8.46 8.37 -5.47
N TYR A 535 8.38 7.15 -6.01
CA TYR A 535 7.62 6.87 -7.23
C TYR A 535 6.10 7.02 -7.02
N LEU A 536 5.57 6.65 -5.85
CA LEU A 536 4.16 6.81 -5.52
C LEU A 536 3.75 8.29 -5.44
N VAL A 537 4.61 9.15 -4.86
CA VAL A 537 4.42 10.61 -4.89
C VAL A 537 4.47 11.13 -6.32
N ALA A 538 5.39 10.64 -7.15
CA ALA A 538 5.44 10.99 -8.57
C ALA A 538 4.17 10.54 -9.34
N LEU A 539 3.60 9.37 -9.02
CA LEU A 539 2.33 8.89 -9.60
C LEU A 539 1.17 9.85 -9.30
N GLY A 540 1.05 10.28 -8.03
CA GLY A 540 0.04 11.25 -7.60
C GLY A 540 0.30 12.66 -8.14
N GLY A 541 1.56 13.06 -8.36
CA GLY A 541 1.93 14.40 -8.81
C GLY A 541 1.90 14.63 -10.33
N ASN A 542 1.99 13.58 -11.14
CA ASN A 542 2.25 13.71 -12.58
C ASN A 542 0.98 13.95 -13.41
N VAL A 543 0.79 15.21 -13.83
CA VAL A 543 -0.34 15.69 -14.66
C VAL A 543 -0.13 15.44 -16.17
N SER A 544 0.99 14.84 -16.59
CA SER A 544 1.21 14.53 -18.02
C SER A 544 0.46 13.27 -18.44
N GLY A 545 -0.11 13.28 -19.67
CA GLY A 545 -0.89 12.18 -20.23
C GLY A 545 -2.22 12.65 -20.82
N THR A 546 -3.05 11.71 -21.26
CA THR A 546 -4.48 11.96 -21.56
C THR A 546 -5.29 12.01 -20.26
N THR A 547 -6.54 12.50 -20.34
CA THR A 547 -7.52 12.44 -19.24
C THR A 547 -7.65 11.03 -18.68
N ASP A 548 -7.66 10.01 -19.55
CA ASP A 548 -7.72 8.60 -19.16
C ASP A 548 -6.54 8.17 -18.30
N GLN A 549 -5.33 8.54 -18.75
CA GLN A 549 -4.10 8.22 -18.04
C GLN A 549 -4.08 8.93 -16.68
N GLN A 550 -4.55 10.16 -16.58
CA GLN A 550 -4.70 10.86 -15.30
C GLN A 550 -5.71 10.16 -14.37
N ASN A 551 -6.89 9.79 -14.87
CA ASN A 551 -7.93 9.08 -14.11
C ASN A 551 -7.43 7.71 -13.61
N MET A 552 -6.73 6.96 -14.47
CA MET A 552 -6.10 5.68 -14.13
C MET A 552 -4.98 5.86 -13.09
N LYS A 553 -4.07 6.82 -13.26
CA LYS A 553 -3.01 7.17 -12.30
C LYS A 553 -3.57 7.49 -10.91
N CYS A 554 -4.64 8.30 -10.83
CA CYS A 554 -5.29 8.65 -9.56
C CYS A 554 -5.85 7.42 -8.83
N SER A 555 -6.42 6.47 -9.58
CA SER A 555 -7.04 5.27 -9.01
C SER A 555 -5.99 4.27 -8.52
N LEU A 556 -4.93 4.07 -9.30
CA LEU A 556 -3.78 3.25 -8.87
C LEU A 556 -3.05 3.88 -7.67
N PHE A 557 -2.91 5.22 -7.64
CA PHE A 557 -2.40 5.93 -6.47
C PHE A 557 -3.23 5.64 -5.22
N ALA A 558 -4.57 5.67 -5.30
CA ALA A 558 -5.44 5.37 -4.16
C ALA A 558 -5.25 3.94 -3.63
N VAL A 559 -5.18 2.94 -4.51
CA VAL A 559 -4.93 1.53 -4.13
C VAL A 559 -3.56 1.38 -3.46
N LEU A 560 -2.50 1.93 -4.07
CA LEU A 560 -1.13 1.79 -3.57
C LEU A 560 -0.90 2.59 -2.27
N TRP A 561 -1.50 3.78 -2.13
CA TRP A 561 -1.44 4.58 -0.91
C TRP A 561 -2.06 3.86 0.29
N LEU A 562 -3.24 3.28 0.11
CA LEU A 562 -3.92 2.52 1.17
C LEU A 562 -3.20 1.20 1.49
N SER A 563 -2.37 0.67 0.59
CA SER A 563 -1.51 -0.49 0.85
C SER A 563 -0.27 -0.20 1.70
N ILE A 564 -0.02 1.05 2.12
CA ILE A 564 1.17 1.41 2.92
C ILE A 564 1.11 0.87 4.36
N PHE A 565 -0.08 0.78 4.97
CA PHE A 565 -0.21 0.48 6.41
C PHE A 565 0.51 -0.83 6.85
N PRO A 566 0.41 -1.97 6.13
CA PRO A 566 1.17 -3.19 6.46
C PRO A 566 2.70 -3.10 6.34
N TRP A 567 3.23 -2.07 5.68
CA TRP A 567 4.67 -1.85 5.60
C TRP A 567 5.24 -1.17 6.84
N VAL A 568 4.43 -0.39 7.59
CA VAL A 568 4.91 0.45 8.70
C VAL A 568 5.75 -0.37 9.70
N GLY A 569 5.23 -1.51 10.16
CA GLY A 569 5.93 -2.39 11.09
C GLY A 569 7.15 -3.11 10.49
N LYS A 570 7.10 -3.49 9.21
CA LYS A 570 8.20 -4.16 8.49
C LYS A 570 9.37 -3.20 8.30
N ILE A 571 9.08 -1.97 7.89
CA ILE A 571 10.07 -0.89 7.73
C ILE A 571 10.65 -0.47 9.09
N ALA A 572 9.83 -0.40 10.14
CA ALA A 572 10.31 -0.14 11.50
C ALA A 572 11.26 -1.24 12.02
N TYR A 573 10.92 -2.52 11.80
CA TYR A 573 11.79 -3.66 12.14
C TYR A 573 13.14 -3.60 11.42
N PHE A 574 13.15 -3.43 10.09
CA PHE A 574 14.40 -3.31 9.33
C PHE A 574 15.19 -2.03 9.67
N ALA A 575 14.56 -0.94 10.12
CA ALA A 575 15.27 0.22 10.66
C ALA A 575 15.91 -0.05 12.04
N GLY A 576 15.32 -0.92 12.86
CA GLY A 576 15.90 -1.42 14.11
C GLY A 576 17.19 -2.21 13.87
N LEU A 577 17.18 -3.10 12.85
CA LEU A 577 18.35 -3.90 12.45
C LEU A 577 19.58 -3.08 11.99
N LEU A 578 19.43 -1.78 11.68
CA LEU A 578 20.56 -0.87 11.41
C LEU A 578 21.22 -0.30 12.68
N HIS A 579 20.59 -0.43 13.84
CA HIS A 579 21.17 -0.03 15.13
C HIS A 579 21.88 -1.20 15.79
N LEU A 580 21.24 -2.38 15.74
CA LEU A 580 21.68 -3.61 16.38
C LEU A 580 21.64 -4.73 15.34
N PRO A 581 22.59 -4.77 14.39
CA PRO A 581 22.65 -5.83 13.40
C PRO A 581 22.93 -7.18 14.10
N PRO A 582 22.18 -8.25 13.76
CA PRO A 582 22.51 -9.59 14.23
C PRO A 582 23.76 -10.07 13.50
N SER A 583 24.66 -10.72 14.25
CA SER A 583 26.02 -11.20 13.89
C SER A 583 26.08 -12.24 12.75
N GLY A 584 24.97 -12.47 12.06
CA GLY A 584 24.81 -13.42 10.97
C GLY A 584 23.49 -13.18 10.26
N LEU A 585 23.45 -13.47 8.96
CA LEU A 585 22.25 -13.40 8.16
C LEU A 585 21.57 -14.78 8.13
N SER A 586 20.46 -14.94 8.84
CA SER A 586 19.67 -16.18 8.80
C SER A 586 18.95 -16.32 7.45
N ASN A 587 18.65 -17.57 7.07
CA ASN A 587 17.89 -17.85 5.86
C ASN A 587 16.50 -17.18 5.90
N ASP A 588 15.83 -17.20 7.06
CA ASP A 588 14.50 -16.62 7.23
C ASP A 588 14.53 -15.10 7.04
N LEU A 589 15.52 -14.40 7.63
CA LEU A 589 15.69 -12.96 7.47
C LEU A 589 16.05 -12.59 6.01
N LEU A 590 16.85 -13.41 5.34
CA LEU A 590 17.18 -13.24 3.92
C LEU A 590 15.95 -13.43 3.02
N VAL A 591 15.12 -14.44 3.28
CA VAL A 591 13.89 -14.69 2.53
C VAL A 591 12.88 -13.57 2.78
N GLU A 592 12.69 -13.16 4.04
CA GLU A 592 11.79 -12.06 4.41
C GLU A 592 12.21 -10.76 3.73
N GLY A 593 13.43 -10.27 4.00
CA GLY A 593 13.94 -9.02 3.42
C GLY A 593 14.06 -9.05 1.90
N GLY A 594 14.47 -10.19 1.33
CA GLY A 594 14.51 -10.40 -0.11
C GLY A 594 13.13 -10.33 -0.77
N SER A 595 12.11 -10.93 -0.14
CA SER A 595 10.72 -10.84 -0.61
C SER A 595 10.20 -9.40 -0.58
N TYR A 596 10.55 -8.63 0.46
CA TYR A 596 10.15 -7.23 0.59
C TYR A 596 10.77 -6.35 -0.50
N VAL A 597 12.07 -6.53 -0.79
CA VAL A 597 12.73 -5.86 -1.92
C VAL A 597 12.08 -6.25 -3.25
N ALA A 598 11.78 -7.53 -3.47
CA ALA A 598 11.14 -8.00 -4.70
C ALA A 598 9.74 -7.38 -4.91
N ILE A 599 8.90 -7.36 -3.87
CA ILE A 599 7.57 -6.75 -3.90
C ILE A 599 7.67 -5.25 -4.16
N LEU A 600 8.49 -4.51 -3.41
CA LEU A 600 8.64 -3.05 -3.57
C LEU A 600 9.19 -2.69 -4.96
N THR A 601 10.07 -3.53 -5.53
CA THR A 601 10.57 -3.39 -6.90
C THR A 601 9.47 -3.62 -7.93
N LEU A 602 8.61 -4.63 -7.75
CA LEU A 602 7.44 -4.88 -8.61
C LEU A 602 6.45 -3.70 -8.58
N LEU A 603 6.12 -3.18 -7.39
CA LEU A 603 5.23 -2.02 -7.25
C LEU A 603 5.83 -0.76 -7.90
N THR A 604 7.13 -0.50 -7.67
CA THR A 604 7.88 0.58 -8.32
C THR A 604 7.89 0.43 -9.84
N TYR A 605 8.06 -0.79 -10.36
CA TYR A 605 8.01 -1.07 -11.80
C TYR A 605 6.63 -0.76 -12.39
N LEU A 606 5.55 -1.18 -11.74
CA LEU A 606 4.18 -0.86 -12.15
C LEU A 606 3.93 0.65 -12.16
N ILE A 607 4.38 1.38 -11.13
CA ILE A 607 4.28 2.84 -11.09
C ILE A 607 5.05 3.47 -12.25
N SER A 608 6.32 3.09 -12.43
CA SER A 608 7.19 3.55 -13.51
C SER A 608 6.53 3.33 -14.89
N LEU A 609 5.94 2.16 -15.10
CA LEU A 609 5.21 1.82 -16.31
C LEU A 609 3.96 2.69 -16.52
N SER A 610 3.19 2.93 -15.45
CA SER A 610 1.96 3.75 -15.44
C SER A 610 2.23 5.25 -15.64
N LEU A 611 3.44 5.71 -15.27
CA LEU A 611 3.91 7.06 -15.59
C LEU A 611 4.16 7.23 -17.09
N ASP A 612 4.75 6.23 -17.76
CA ASP A 612 5.07 6.27 -19.20
C ASP A 612 3.88 5.91 -20.11
N ARG A 613 2.94 5.08 -19.64
CA ARG A 613 1.85 4.48 -20.44
C ARG A 613 0.57 4.31 -19.62
N MET A 614 -0.55 4.08 -20.28
CA MET A 614 -1.79 3.63 -19.61
C MET A 614 -1.71 2.13 -19.29
N VAL A 615 -2.08 1.73 -18.07
CA VAL A 615 -2.12 0.34 -17.62
C VAL A 615 -3.42 0.13 -16.82
N PRO A 616 -4.39 -0.68 -17.26
CA PRO A 616 -4.41 -1.45 -18.52
C PRO A 616 -4.35 -0.58 -19.79
N LEU A 617 -3.71 -1.09 -20.85
CA LEU A 617 -3.78 -0.51 -22.19
C LEU A 617 -5.20 -0.61 -22.77
N PRO A 618 -5.67 0.41 -23.53
CA PRO A 618 -6.96 0.36 -24.22
C PRO A 618 -6.97 -0.73 -25.29
N PRO A 619 -8.09 -1.44 -25.48
CA PRO A 619 -8.27 -2.37 -26.60
C PRO A 619 -7.88 -1.80 -27.97
N THR A 620 -8.13 -0.51 -28.22
CA THR A 620 -7.74 0.19 -29.46
C THR A 620 -6.22 0.32 -29.67
N ALA A 621 -5.39 0.21 -28.61
CA ALA A 621 -3.93 0.22 -28.75
C ALA A 621 -3.42 -1.01 -29.53
N PHE A 622 -4.18 -2.11 -29.53
CA PHE A 622 -3.84 -3.35 -30.22
C PHE A 622 -3.66 -3.13 -31.74
N PHE A 623 -4.56 -2.36 -32.36
CA PHE A 623 -4.59 -2.14 -33.81
C PHE A 623 -3.66 -1.01 -34.30
N GLY A 624 -3.37 0.01 -33.48
CA GLY A 624 -2.35 1.03 -33.80
C GLY A 624 -0.92 0.48 -33.92
N ALA A 625 -0.69 -0.76 -33.50
CA ALA A 625 0.59 -1.45 -33.62
C ALA A 625 0.83 -2.05 -35.02
N SER A 626 -0.21 -2.54 -35.72
CA SER A 626 -0.09 -3.29 -36.97
C SER A 626 0.24 -2.40 -38.18
N SER A 627 -0.45 -1.26 -38.35
CA SER A 627 -0.38 -0.41 -39.55
C SER A 627 0.90 0.41 -39.72
N GLY A 628 1.75 0.50 -38.70
CA GLY A 628 3.11 1.06 -38.79
C GLY A 628 3.25 2.58 -39.03
N GLN A 629 2.19 3.28 -39.45
CA GLN A 629 2.17 4.69 -39.83
C GLN A 629 1.74 5.62 -38.66
N ASP A 630 2.68 5.98 -37.78
CA ASP A 630 2.48 6.98 -36.71
C ASP A 630 2.74 8.40 -37.28
N ALA A 631 1.77 8.92 -38.05
CA ALA A 631 1.86 10.19 -38.78
C ALA A 631 2.17 11.41 -37.88
N ALA A 632 1.83 11.32 -36.59
CA ALA A 632 2.07 12.37 -35.60
C ALA A 632 3.55 12.55 -35.21
N SER A 633 4.46 11.66 -35.64
CA SER A 633 5.86 11.65 -35.17
C SER A 633 6.80 12.67 -35.83
N ALA A 634 6.34 13.45 -36.80
CA ALA A 634 7.16 14.39 -37.56
C ALA A 634 7.25 15.82 -36.97
N TYR A 635 6.15 16.37 -36.42
CA TYR A 635 6.10 17.78 -35.98
C TYR A 635 5.33 17.98 -34.66
N GLY A 636 6.08 18.37 -33.62
CA GLY A 636 5.58 18.61 -32.26
C GLY A 636 4.96 20.01 -32.05
N LYS A 637 4.14 20.13 -30.99
CA LYS A 637 3.41 21.32 -30.53
C LYS A 637 2.51 22.01 -31.57
N VAL A 638 1.19 21.85 -31.42
CA VAL A 638 0.18 22.78 -31.97
C VAL A 638 -0.58 23.36 -30.78
N SER A 639 -0.89 24.66 -30.87
CA SER A 639 -1.54 25.42 -29.79
C SER A 639 -3.03 25.12 -29.71
N ASN A 640 -3.57 25.09 -28.49
CA ASN A 640 -5.01 25.18 -28.27
C ASN A 640 -5.48 26.59 -28.65
N ASN A 641 -6.33 26.71 -29.67
CA ASN A 641 -7.38 27.73 -29.80
C ASN A 641 -8.21 27.53 -31.08
N SER A 642 -9.16 26.60 -31.02
CA SER A 642 -10.44 26.67 -31.75
C SER A 642 -11.38 25.59 -31.20
N SER A 643 -12.67 25.89 -31.11
CA SER A 643 -13.71 24.95 -30.62
C SER A 643 -14.17 23.96 -31.71
N VAL A 644 -13.33 23.69 -32.71
CA VAL A 644 -13.62 22.80 -33.82
C VAL A 644 -13.22 21.37 -33.46
N LYS A 645 -14.22 20.48 -33.36
CA LYS A 645 -14.01 19.05 -33.07
C LYS A 645 -13.08 18.44 -34.13
N ILE A 646 -11.91 17.94 -33.71
CA ILE A 646 -10.92 17.35 -34.62
C ILE A 646 -11.41 15.97 -35.05
N THR A 647 -11.91 15.89 -36.28
CA THR A 647 -12.30 14.63 -36.94
C THR A 647 -11.16 14.14 -37.83
N ALA A 648 -11.32 12.92 -38.37
CA ALA A 648 -10.45 12.40 -39.40
C ALA A 648 -10.23 13.42 -40.55
N GLU A 649 -11.32 14.02 -41.01
CA GLU A 649 -11.46 14.82 -42.25
C GLU A 649 -10.90 16.24 -42.12
N ASN A 650 -10.92 16.82 -40.91
CA ASN A 650 -10.45 18.18 -40.66
C ASN A 650 -9.10 18.24 -39.91
N CYS A 651 -8.50 17.08 -39.59
CA CYS A 651 -7.26 16.99 -38.82
C CYS A 651 -6.10 17.76 -39.48
N PRO A 652 -5.56 18.80 -38.82
CA PRO A 652 -4.50 19.66 -39.41
C PRO A 652 -3.14 18.94 -39.53
N LYS A 653 -3.02 17.70 -39.05
CA LYS A 653 -1.80 16.89 -39.10
C LYS A 653 -1.89 15.63 -39.97
N CYS A 654 -3.04 15.37 -40.59
CA CYS A 654 -3.27 14.19 -41.43
C CYS A 654 -3.62 14.63 -42.85
N VAL A 655 -2.66 15.24 -43.53
CA VAL A 655 -2.79 15.74 -44.90
C VAL A 655 -2.32 14.65 -45.86
N PHE A 656 -3.21 14.23 -46.75
CA PHE A 656 -2.91 13.29 -47.83
C PHE A 656 -3.23 13.99 -49.15
N GLU A 657 -2.27 13.98 -50.07
CA GLU A 657 -2.35 14.67 -51.37
C GLU A 657 -3.14 13.85 -52.40
N ASP A 658 -3.18 12.54 -52.22
CA ASP A 658 -3.97 11.60 -53.01
C ASP A 658 -4.65 10.57 -52.08
N GLY A 659 -5.86 10.17 -52.45
CA GLY A 659 -6.68 9.16 -51.76
C GLY A 659 -7.13 8.04 -52.69
N GLY A 660 -6.64 8.00 -53.93
CA GLY A 660 -7.09 7.10 -54.98
C GLY A 660 -8.45 7.48 -55.58
N PRO A 661 -8.98 6.66 -56.50
CA PRO A 661 -10.30 6.86 -57.08
C PRO A 661 -11.36 6.88 -55.98
N GLY A 662 -12.39 7.72 -56.10
CA GLY A 662 -13.45 7.84 -55.09
C GLY A 662 -13.08 8.66 -53.84
N ALA A 663 -11.89 9.27 -53.81
CA ALA A 663 -11.51 10.26 -52.82
C ALA A 663 -12.15 11.63 -53.11
N VAL A 664 -12.74 12.26 -52.08
CA VAL A 664 -13.16 13.67 -52.13
C VAL A 664 -12.00 14.53 -51.69
N LEU A 665 -11.64 15.49 -52.54
CA LEU A 665 -10.55 16.44 -52.34
C LEU A 665 -11.11 17.83 -52.04
N VAL A 666 -10.50 18.55 -51.09
CA VAL A 666 -10.83 19.94 -50.78
C VAL A 666 -9.55 20.76 -50.79
N GLU A 667 -9.63 22.00 -51.29
CA GLU A 667 -8.50 22.93 -51.32
C GLU A 667 -7.95 23.13 -49.89
N TYR A 668 -6.63 23.05 -49.74
CA TYR A 668 -5.98 23.12 -48.44
C TYR A 668 -4.67 23.89 -48.53
N THR A 669 -4.66 25.08 -47.93
CA THR A 669 -3.46 25.90 -47.78
C THR A 669 -2.71 25.53 -46.50
N ASN A 670 -1.40 25.29 -46.63
CA ASN A 670 -0.51 25.03 -45.51
C ASN A 670 0.82 25.80 -45.68
N HIS A 671 1.77 25.58 -44.76
CA HIS A 671 3.07 26.25 -44.75
C HIS A 671 4.01 25.83 -45.91
N THR A 672 3.67 24.82 -46.72
CA THR A 672 4.40 24.45 -47.94
C THR A 672 3.69 24.92 -49.22
N THR A 673 2.44 25.37 -49.17
CA THR A 673 1.74 26.01 -50.29
C THR A 673 2.32 27.40 -50.56
N ARG A 674 2.99 27.60 -51.71
CA ARG A 674 3.60 28.88 -52.11
C ARG A 674 2.80 29.56 -53.20
N ARG A 675 2.46 30.83 -53.03
CA ARG A 675 1.88 31.65 -54.10
C ARG A 675 3.00 32.10 -55.06
N VAL A 676 2.98 31.63 -56.30
CA VAL A 676 3.94 31.98 -57.35
C VAL A 676 3.18 32.74 -58.44
N MET A 677 3.59 33.97 -58.76
CA MET A 677 3.05 34.67 -59.92
C MET A 677 3.84 34.28 -61.17
N VAL A 678 3.12 33.88 -62.23
CA VAL A 678 3.71 33.39 -63.48
C VAL A 678 3.46 34.41 -64.59
N GLY A 679 4.55 34.90 -65.18
CA GLY A 679 4.51 35.77 -66.35
C GLY A 679 4.08 37.23 -66.09
N LYS A 680 4.07 38.02 -67.16
CA LYS A 680 3.65 39.44 -67.16
C LYS A 680 2.12 39.62 -67.11
N THR A 681 1.36 38.53 -67.18
CA THR A 681 -0.11 38.49 -67.18
C THR A 681 -0.73 38.50 -65.78
N GLY A 682 0.06 38.34 -64.72
CA GLY A 682 -0.42 38.38 -63.34
C GLY A 682 -1.14 37.11 -62.87
N GLU A 683 -1.03 36.00 -63.61
CA GLU A 683 -1.62 34.73 -63.21
C GLU A 683 -0.97 34.19 -61.92
N VAL A 684 -1.81 33.77 -60.99
CA VAL A 684 -1.43 33.33 -59.65
C VAL A 684 -1.50 31.81 -59.58
N VAL A 685 -0.34 31.15 -59.54
CA VAL A 685 -0.25 29.70 -59.40
C VAL A 685 0.15 29.35 -57.97
N TYR A 686 -0.64 28.52 -57.29
CA TYR A 686 -0.29 27.99 -55.98
C TYR A 686 0.52 26.71 -56.15
N VAL A 687 1.76 26.71 -55.67
CA VAL A 687 2.75 25.63 -55.84
C VAL A 687 3.06 25.01 -54.48
N GLY A 688 2.64 23.78 -54.28
CA GLY A 688 2.74 23.01 -53.03
C GLY A 688 1.56 22.05 -52.93
N PRO A 689 1.27 21.48 -51.75
CA PRO A 689 0.04 20.75 -51.54
C PRO A 689 -1.11 21.74 -51.67
N THR A 690 -1.92 21.59 -52.73
CA THR A 690 -3.06 22.46 -53.03
C THR A 690 -4.38 21.84 -52.59
N PHE A 691 -4.46 20.51 -52.52
CA PHE A 691 -5.63 19.77 -52.09
C PHE A 691 -5.29 18.78 -50.98
N ARG A 692 -6.26 18.49 -50.12
CA ARG A 692 -6.22 17.36 -49.18
C ARG A 692 -7.40 16.44 -49.43
N VAL A 693 -7.21 15.15 -49.22
CA VAL A 693 -8.32 14.20 -49.10
C VAL A 693 -9.12 14.53 -47.82
N VAL A 694 -10.45 14.63 -47.94
CA VAL A 694 -11.37 14.78 -46.81
C VAL A 694 -12.22 13.54 -46.58
N SER A 695 -12.48 12.72 -47.60
CA SER A 695 -13.11 11.40 -47.47
C SER A 695 -12.67 10.46 -48.61
N CYS A 696 -12.85 9.14 -48.44
CA CYS A 696 -12.76 8.14 -49.51
C CYS A 696 -13.85 7.10 -49.32
N ASP A 697 -14.40 6.59 -50.42
CA ASP A 697 -15.35 5.47 -50.48
C ASP A 697 -14.71 4.07 -50.36
N CYS A 698 -13.39 4.02 -50.15
CA CYS A 698 -12.55 2.83 -50.06
C CYS A 698 -13.18 1.70 -49.21
N VAL A 699 -13.79 2.06 -48.08
CA VAL A 699 -14.50 1.17 -47.12
C VAL A 699 -15.71 0.46 -47.72
N TYR A 700 -16.37 1.08 -48.70
CA TYR A 700 -17.54 0.53 -49.41
C TYR A 700 -17.14 -0.25 -50.67
N ARG A 701 -15.98 0.06 -51.26
CA ARG A 701 -15.50 -0.58 -52.50
C ARG A 701 -14.64 -1.82 -52.29
N PHE A 702 -13.86 -1.89 -51.22
CA PHE A 702 -12.92 -3.00 -50.99
C PHE A 702 -13.25 -3.77 -49.71
N LYS A 703 -13.18 -5.11 -49.78
CA LYS A 703 -13.41 -6.00 -48.61
C LYS A 703 -12.14 -6.17 -47.75
N THR A 704 -10.98 -5.93 -48.35
CA THR A 704 -9.64 -6.19 -47.81
C THR A 704 -8.91 -4.87 -47.50
N SER A 705 -8.41 -4.72 -46.28
CA SER A 705 -7.75 -3.48 -45.82
C SER A 705 -6.43 -3.16 -46.54
N ARG A 706 -5.87 -4.11 -47.29
CA ARG A 706 -4.69 -3.92 -48.16
C ARG A 706 -4.95 -3.00 -49.35
N ASP A 707 -6.22 -2.88 -49.78
CA ASP A 707 -6.62 -2.14 -50.97
C ASP A 707 -7.20 -0.75 -50.62
N PHE A 708 -7.23 -0.41 -49.32
CA PHE A 708 -7.57 0.91 -48.83
C PHE A 708 -6.42 1.90 -49.06
N CYS A 709 -6.74 3.14 -49.45
CA CYS A 709 -5.72 4.18 -49.62
C CYS A 709 -5.08 4.62 -48.29
N ASP A 710 -3.91 5.25 -48.39
CA ASP A 710 -3.15 5.79 -47.24
C ASP A 710 -4.00 6.70 -46.33
N PHE A 711 -4.94 7.46 -46.91
CA PHE A 711 -5.92 8.21 -46.12
C PHE A 711 -6.77 7.24 -45.27
N CYS A 712 -7.41 6.22 -45.84
CA CYS A 712 -8.29 5.31 -45.08
C CYS A 712 -7.59 4.48 -44.01
N ILE A 713 -6.35 4.03 -44.23
CA ILE A 713 -5.59 3.19 -43.28
C ILE A 713 -4.82 3.99 -42.21
N ARG A 714 -4.83 5.33 -42.28
CA ARG A 714 -4.04 6.17 -41.36
C ARG A 714 -4.37 5.90 -39.90
N SER A 715 -3.32 5.83 -39.07
CA SER A 715 -3.44 5.87 -37.61
C SER A 715 -2.99 7.24 -37.09
N CYS A 716 -3.80 7.88 -36.25
CA CYS A 716 -3.48 9.21 -35.72
C CYS A 716 -3.96 9.42 -34.29
N ARG A 717 -3.03 9.86 -33.43
CA ARG A 717 -3.27 10.20 -32.02
C ARG A 717 -4.11 11.46 -31.79
N LEU A 718 -4.45 12.21 -32.85
CA LEU A 718 -5.24 13.45 -32.79
C LEU A 718 -6.66 13.32 -33.36
N CYS A 719 -6.89 12.37 -34.27
CA CYS A 719 -8.20 12.20 -34.94
C CYS A 719 -8.69 10.74 -35.00
N GLY A 720 -8.06 9.82 -34.26
CA GLY A 720 -8.38 8.39 -34.24
C GLY A 720 -7.84 7.60 -35.44
N GLY A 721 -7.93 8.17 -36.64
CA GLY A 721 -7.44 7.54 -37.88
C GLY A 721 -8.30 7.87 -39.09
N GLY A 722 -8.27 6.99 -40.10
CA GLY A 722 -9.15 7.01 -41.26
C GLY A 722 -10.27 5.98 -41.15
N SER A 723 -11.29 6.08 -42.01
CA SER A 723 -12.47 5.20 -42.01
C SER A 723 -12.12 3.71 -42.12
N GLY A 724 -11.07 3.35 -42.88
CA GLY A 724 -10.57 1.98 -42.95
C GLY A 724 -9.95 1.48 -41.64
N ASN A 725 -9.15 2.31 -40.97
CA ASN A 725 -8.60 2.01 -39.63
C ASN A 725 -9.71 1.90 -38.57
N PHE A 726 -10.80 2.67 -38.68
CA PHE A 726 -11.98 2.50 -37.82
C PHE A 726 -12.72 1.19 -38.11
N GLN A 727 -12.87 0.79 -39.38
CA GLN A 727 -13.51 -0.49 -39.74
C GLN A 727 -12.66 -1.70 -39.33
N GLU A 728 -11.33 -1.59 -39.37
CA GLU A 728 -10.41 -2.64 -38.88
C GLU A 728 -10.45 -2.75 -37.35
N ALA A 729 -10.65 -1.64 -36.62
CA ALA A 729 -10.94 -1.67 -35.19
C ALA A 729 -12.34 -2.25 -34.87
N ALA A 730 -13.34 -2.07 -35.75
CA ALA A 730 -14.66 -2.68 -35.58
C ALA A 730 -14.63 -4.22 -35.74
N LYS A 731 -13.68 -4.77 -36.51
CA LYS A 731 -13.41 -6.22 -36.62
C LYS A 731 -12.74 -6.83 -35.38
N TYR A 732 -12.52 -6.04 -34.30
CA TYR A 732 -12.01 -6.55 -33.03
C TYR A 732 -12.88 -7.66 -32.43
N LYS A 733 -14.20 -7.61 -32.67
CA LYS A 733 -15.13 -8.66 -32.22
C LYS A 733 -14.78 -10.01 -32.85
N ASP A 734 -14.69 -10.07 -34.17
CA ASP A 734 -14.37 -11.31 -34.92
C ASP A 734 -12.99 -11.85 -34.51
N PHE A 735 -12.02 -10.96 -34.32
CA PHE A 735 -10.69 -11.31 -33.82
C PHE A 735 -10.68 -11.86 -32.37
N LEU A 736 -11.55 -11.35 -31.48
CA LEU A 736 -11.70 -11.88 -30.12
C LEU A 736 -12.42 -13.24 -30.08
N GLU A 737 -13.33 -13.50 -31.02
CA GLU A 737 -13.98 -14.80 -31.18
C GLU A 737 -12.96 -15.86 -31.65
N ASP A 738 -12.00 -15.49 -32.51
CA ASP A 738 -10.87 -16.33 -32.92
C ASP A 738 -9.76 -16.46 -31.84
N SER A 739 -9.41 -15.36 -31.14
CA SER A 739 -8.26 -15.28 -30.22
C SER A 739 -8.66 -15.41 -28.73
N LYS A 740 -9.12 -16.61 -28.35
CA LYS A 740 -9.59 -16.94 -26.98
C LYS A 740 -8.65 -16.53 -25.84
N VAL A 741 -7.34 -16.51 -26.07
CA VAL A 741 -6.33 -16.15 -25.06
C VAL A 741 -6.40 -14.67 -24.69
N GLU A 742 -6.62 -13.79 -25.67
CA GLU A 742 -6.61 -12.34 -25.46
C GLU A 742 -7.91 -11.88 -24.80
N LEU A 743 -9.05 -12.47 -25.18
CA LEU A 743 -10.33 -12.30 -24.50
C LEU A 743 -10.23 -12.69 -23.01
N ALA A 744 -9.59 -13.83 -22.71
CA ALA A 744 -9.34 -14.27 -21.34
C ALA A 744 -8.42 -13.30 -20.56
N MET A 745 -7.34 -12.80 -21.19
CA MET A 745 -6.45 -11.81 -20.57
C MET A 745 -7.14 -10.47 -20.29
N HIS A 746 -8.06 -10.03 -21.16
CA HIS A 746 -8.86 -8.83 -20.93
C HIS A 746 -9.79 -9.00 -19.71
N ALA A 747 -10.47 -10.14 -19.58
CA ALA A 747 -11.34 -10.44 -18.44
C ALA A 747 -10.57 -10.66 -17.12
N LEU A 748 -9.32 -11.13 -17.17
CA LEU A 748 -8.52 -11.50 -16.00
C LEU A 748 -8.32 -10.34 -15.00
N VAL A 749 -7.93 -9.15 -15.46
CA VAL A 749 -7.59 -8.01 -14.58
C VAL A 749 -8.76 -7.54 -13.72
N PRO A 750 -9.93 -7.18 -14.25
CA PRO A 750 -11.04 -6.77 -13.41
C PRO A 750 -11.47 -7.92 -12.47
N MET A 751 -11.49 -9.17 -12.93
CA MET A 751 -11.80 -10.32 -12.07
C MET A 751 -10.84 -10.45 -10.89
N ILE A 752 -9.53 -10.25 -11.08
CA ILE A 752 -8.56 -10.27 -9.97
C ILE A 752 -8.82 -9.13 -8.98
N PHE A 753 -9.06 -7.91 -9.45
CA PHE A 753 -9.40 -6.79 -8.55
C PHE A 753 -10.70 -7.03 -7.77
N GLN A 754 -11.72 -7.62 -8.40
CA GLN A 754 -12.97 -8.00 -7.76
C GLN A 754 -12.75 -9.11 -6.70
N ILE A 755 -11.96 -10.15 -7.02
CA ILE A 755 -11.61 -11.22 -6.08
C ILE A 755 -10.84 -10.65 -4.88
N CYS A 756 -9.84 -9.79 -5.12
CA CYS A 756 -9.11 -9.13 -4.04
C CYS A 756 -10.02 -8.24 -3.18
N ALA A 757 -10.96 -7.50 -3.78
CA ALA A 757 -11.94 -6.72 -3.03
C ALA A 757 -12.83 -7.62 -2.16
N VAL A 758 -13.35 -8.73 -2.70
CA VAL A 758 -14.17 -9.70 -1.95
C VAL A 758 -13.36 -10.32 -0.81
N VAL A 759 -12.14 -10.80 -1.06
CA VAL A 759 -11.27 -11.41 -0.03
C VAL A 759 -10.93 -10.41 1.09
N GLN A 760 -10.71 -9.14 0.75
CA GLN A 760 -10.47 -8.11 1.76
C GLN A 760 -11.73 -7.81 2.60
N VAL A 761 -12.93 -7.93 2.03
CA VAL A 761 -14.19 -7.77 2.77
C VAL A 761 -14.46 -8.99 3.65
N THR A 762 -14.33 -10.21 3.14
CA THR A 762 -14.70 -11.42 3.89
C THR A 762 -13.68 -11.79 4.96
N TYR A 763 -12.38 -11.75 4.63
CA TYR A 763 -11.30 -12.13 5.54
C TYR A 763 -10.55 -10.91 6.08
N GLY A 764 -10.36 -9.87 5.26
CA GLY A 764 -9.54 -8.71 5.61
C GLY A 764 -10.09 -7.84 6.76
N LEU A 765 -11.39 -7.89 7.04
CA LEU A 765 -11.97 -7.22 8.23
C LEU A 765 -11.47 -7.85 9.55
N TYR A 766 -11.20 -9.17 9.55
CA TYR A 766 -10.65 -9.92 10.69
C TYR A 766 -9.11 -10.02 10.62
N ARG A 767 -8.54 -9.98 9.42
CA ARG A 767 -7.08 -10.03 9.16
C ARG A 767 -6.62 -8.81 8.34
N PRO A 768 -6.51 -7.61 8.93
CA PRO A 768 -6.20 -6.37 8.22
C PRO A 768 -4.90 -6.40 7.40
N HIS A 769 -3.93 -7.21 7.84
CA HIS A 769 -2.68 -7.46 7.15
C HIS A 769 -2.83 -8.08 5.74
N LEU A 770 -3.99 -8.63 5.36
CA LEU A 770 -4.21 -9.22 4.02
C LEU A 770 -3.94 -8.26 2.85
N SER A 771 -4.12 -6.96 3.06
CA SER A 771 -3.81 -5.90 2.09
C SER A 771 -2.33 -5.92 1.63
N PHE A 772 -1.42 -6.46 2.44
CA PHE A 772 -0.02 -6.72 2.10
C PHE A 772 0.13 -7.75 0.98
N TYR A 773 -0.68 -8.82 1.00
CA TYR A 773 -0.60 -9.94 0.05
C TYR A 773 -1.44 -9.71 -1.21
N LEU A 774 -2.56 -8.97 -1.09
CA LEU A 774 -3.44 -8.68 -2.23
C LEU A 774 -2.85 -7.63 -3.19
N THR A 775 -2.16 -6.61 -2.68
CA THR A 775 -1.59 -5.54 -3.53
C THR A 775 -0.56 -6.06 -4.55
N PRO A 776 0.39 -6.95 -4.19
CA PRO A 776 1.29 -7.60 -5.15
C PRO A 776 0.54 -8.44 -6.19
N VAL A 777 -0.54 -9.14 -5.83
CA VAL A 777 -1.35 -9.92 -6.78
C VAL A 777 -2.01 -9.00 -7.82
N CYS A 778 -2.62 -7.90 -7.38
CA CYS A 778 -3.14 -6.86 -8.28
C CYS A 778 -2.05 -6.26 -9.20
N ALA A 779 -0.83 -6.07 -8.67
CA ALA A 779 0.28 -5.53 -9.44
C ALA A 779 0.81 -6.53 -10.48
N VAL A 780 0.96 -7.80 -10.11
CA VAL A 780 1.29 -8.89 -11.04
C VAL A 780 0.24 -8.98 -12.15
N ALA A 781 -1.06 -8.89 -11.83
CA ALA A 781 -2.13 -8.92 -12.83
C ALA A 781 -2.01 -7.80 -13.87
N LEU A 782 -1.74 -6.56 -13.42
CA LEU A 782 -1.54 -5.41 -14.32
C LEU A 782 -0.26 -5.51 -15.15
N VAL A 783 0.82 -6.05 -14.59
CA VAL A 783 2.07 -6.30 -15.32
C VAL A 783 1.91 -7.42 -16.34
N ILE A 784 1.26 -8.54 -15.98
CA ILE A 784 0.95 -9.65 -16.90
C ILE A 784 0.05 -9.15 -18.03
N TYR A 785 -1.02 -8.40 -17.74
CA TYR A 785 -1.88 -7.80 -18.77
C TYR A 785 -1.06 -6.93 -19.73
N HIS A 786 -0.17 -6.07 -19.19
CA HIS A 786 0.67 -5.23 -20.03
C HIS A 786 1.63 -6.03 -20.91
N VAL A 787 2.23 -7.12 -20.40
CA VAL A 787 3.19 -7.96 -21.13
C VAL A 787 2.49 -8.88 -22.14
N ALA A 788 1.37 -9.50 -21.77
CA ALA A 788 0.61 -10.41 -22.63
C ALA A 788 0.00 -9.69 -23.83
N LEU A 789 -0.52 -8.47 -23.63
CA LEU A 789 -1.05 -7.62 -24.69
C LEU A 789 0.03 -6.76 -25.37
N LEU A 790 1.31 -6.93 -25.01
CA LEU A 790 2.44 -6.31 -25.72
C LEU A 790 2.72 -7.06 -27.02
N HIS A 791 1.88 -6.85 -28.04
CA HIS A 791 1.95 -7.56 -29.32
C HIS A 791 3.40 -7.63 -29.85
N PRO A 792 3.89 -8.79 -30.34
CA PRO A 792 5.24 -8.94 -30.91
C PRO A 792 5.63 -7.91 -31.98
N ILE A 793 4.67 -7.22 -32.62
CA ILE A 793 4.93 -6.09 -33.52
C ILE A 793 5.40 -4.84 -32.75
N GLU A 794 4.84 -4.52 -31.59
CA GLU A 794 5.32 -3.40 -30.77
C GLU A 794 6.68 -3.72 -30.14
N ALA A 795 6.90 -4.95 -29.68
CA ALA A 795 8.23 -5.41 -29.25
C ALA A 795 9.27 -5.26 -30.39
N ARG A 796 8.89 -5.62 -31.63
CA ARG A 796 9.72 -5.42 -32.84
C ARG A 796 9.91 -3.94 -33.18
N ARG A 797 8.90 -3.09 -32.97
CA ARG A 797 8.94 -1.61 -33.12
C ARG A 797 9.89 -0.98 -32.10
N ILE A 798 9.89 -1.42 -30.83
CA ILE A 798 10.82 -1.00 -29.77
C ILE A 798 12.25 -1.42 -30.12
N LYS A 799 12.48 -2.68 -30.51
CA LYS A 799 13.78 -3.21 -30.98
C LYS A 799 14.32 -2.40 -32.18
N ASN A 800 13.45 -2.01 -33.10
CA ASN A 800 13.79 -1.15 -34.24
C ASN A 800 14.06 0.32 -33.83
N LYS A 801 13.35 0.87 -32.84
CA LYS A 801 13.58 2.23 -32.30
C LYS A 801 14.90 2.31 -31.54
N GLN A 802 15.27 1.27 -30.80
CA GLN A 802 16.60 1.11 -30.18
C GLN A 802 17.71 0.98 -31.25
N ARG A 803 17.52 0.14 -32.29
CA ARG A 803 18.44 0.05 -33.44
C ARG A 803 18.60 1.39 -34.19
N LYS A 804 17.54 2.18 -34.34
CA LYS A 804 17.60 3.53 -34.92
C LYS A 804 18.35 4.52 -34.01
N LYS A 805 18.23 4.41 -32.68
CA LYS A 805 19.02 5.21 -31.71
C LYS A 805 20.53 4.87 -31.80
N THR A 806 20.92 3.59 -31.81
CA THR A 806 22.33 3.20 -31.95
C THR A 806 22.91 3.54 -33.34
N SER A 807 22.10 3.42 -34.40
CA SER A 807 22.43 3.89 -35.76
C SER A 807 22.68 5.40 -35.80
N LYS A 808 21.80 6.23 -35.21
CA LYS A 808 22.01 7.68 -35.12
C LYS A 808 23.26 8.03 -34.30
N LYS A 809 23.54 7.33 -33.19
CA LYS A 809 24.74 7.53 -32.35
C LYS A 809 26.03 7.20 -33.11
N LYS A 810 26.04 6.16 -33.96
CA LYS A 810 27.14 5.88 -34.90
C LYS A 810 27.27 6.94 -36.00
N LYS A 811 26.17 7.41 -36.61
CA LYS A 811 26.21 8.47 -37.64
C LYS A 811 26.68 9.83 -37.09
N SER A 812 26.32 10.20 -35.85
CA SER A 812 26.85 11.42 -35.23
C SER A 812 28.35 11.36 -34.96
N SER A 813 28.88 10.20 -34.55
CA SER A 813 30.34 10.03 -34.36
C SER A 813 31.12 9.90 -35.67
N THR A 814 30.46 9.63 -36.81
CA THR A 814 31.10 9.74 -38.14
C THR A 814 31.09 11.20 -38.61
N LYS A 815 30.00 11.94 -38.39
CA LYS A 815 29.87 13.34 -38.83
C LYS A 815 30.76 14.31 -38.03
N SER A 816 31.20 13.96 -36.82
CA SER A 816 32.22 14.72 -36.08
C SER A 816 33.64 14.47 -36.60
N LYS A 817 33.93 13.31 -37.22
CA LYS A 817 35.23 13.04 -37.88
C LYS A 817 35.34 13.66 -39.27
N SER A 818 34.24 13.91 -39.97
CA SER A 818 34.23 14.49 -41.32
C SER A 818 34.18 16.02 -41.37
N LYS A 819 34.44 16.72 -40.27
CA LYS A 819 34.38 18.20 -40.20
C LYS A 819 35.65 18.86 -39.64
N ALA A 820 36.76 18.11 -39.61
CA ALA A 820 38.08 18.55 -39.13
C ALA A 820 39.12 18.70 -40.26
N GLN A 821 38.68 18.77 -41.52
CA GLN A 821 39.54 19.04 -42.70
C GLN A 821 38.86 20.06 -43.62
N GLN A 822 38.94 21.33 -43.24
CA GLN A 822 38.87 22.50 -44.13
C GLN A 822 39.36 23.71 -43.32
N GLY A 823 40.66 23.99 -43.39
CA GLY A 823 41.29 25.23 -42.94
C GLY A 823 41.60 26.13 -44.15
N PRO A 824 41.65 27.46 -43.98
CA PRO A 824 41.75 28.40 -45.09
C PRO A 824 43.17 28.54 -45.65
N ALA A 825 43.26 29.10 -46.85
CA ALA A 825 44.50 29.21 -47.62
C ALA A 825 45.44 30.34 -47.14
N THR A 826 46.74 30.14 -47.28
CA THR A 826 47.70 31.21 -47.57
C THR A 826 48.88 30.65 -48.39
N THR A 827 49.67 31.55 -48.97
CA THR A 827 50.48 31.33 -50.18
C THR A 827 51.91 30.79 -49.97
N THR A 828 52.54 30.51 -51.11
CA THR A 828 53.97 30.69 -51.47
C THR A 828 54.97 29.54 -51.32
N ALA A 829 55.76 29.42 -52.40
CA ALA A 829 57.11 28.86 -52.53
C ALA A 829 57.33 27.33 -52.65
N VAL A 830 58.19 27.03 -53.62
CA VAL A 830 58.79 25.78 -54.14
C VAL A 830 60.32 26.03 -54.07
N PRO A 831 61.27 25.06 -54.15
CA PRO A 831 61.20 23.58 -54.17
C PRO A 831 62.00 22.91 -53.02
N SER A 832 62.08 21.57 -53.02
CA SER A 832 63.33 20.83 -53.39
C SER A 832 63.50 19.45 -52.72
N THR A 833 63.91 18.48 -53.54
CA THR A 833 64.91 17.40 -53.33
C THR A 833 65.17 16.79 -51.95
N THR A 834 65.49 15.50 -51.75
CA THR A 834 65.48 14.22 -52.50
C THR A 834 65.89 13.14 -51.46
N THR A 835 65.73 11.83 -51.73
CA THR A 835 66.64 10.73 -51.26
C THR A 835 66.76 10.45 -49.74
N THR A 836 66.95 9.24 -49.24
CA THR A 836 66.79 7.84 -49.71
C THR A 836 67.02 6.92 -48.50
N THR A 837 66.66 5.63 -48.62
CA THR A 837 67.36 4.47 -48.00
C THR A 837 67.39 4.38 -46.45
N THR A 838 67.46 3.22 -45.81
CA THR A 838 67.56 1.82 -46.29
C THR A 838 66.97 0.89 -45.21
N SER A 839 66.42 -0.25 -45.65
CA SER A 839 66.73 -1.64 -45.23
C SER A 839 66.93 -2.05 -43.76
N GLU A 840 66.77 -3.32 -43.32
CA GLU A 840 66.20 -4.61 -43.79
C GLU A 840 66.35 -5.62 -42.62
N THR A 841 65.84 -6.87 -42.57
CA THR A 841 64.82 -7.67 -43.29
C THR A 841 64.41 -8.80 -42.33
N THR A 842 63.15 -9.26 -42.36
CA THR A 842 62.62 -10.64 -42.11
C THR A 842 61.22 -10.61 -41.44
N THR A 843 60.24 -11.46 -41.76
CA THR A 843 60.21 -12.62 -42.68
C THR A 843 58.83 -12.74 -43.38
N THR A 844 58.87 -13.12 -44.67
CA THR A 844 57.95 -13.99 -45.46
C THR A 844 56.54 -14.36 -44.92
N THR A 845 55.48 -14.46 -45.73
CA THR A 845 55.39 -14.60 -47.20
C THR A 845 54.07 -14.03 -47.74
N SER A 846 54.02 -13.65 -49.03
CA SER A 846 52.94 -12.81 -49.58
C SER A 846 52.28 -13.36 -50.86
N ARG A 847 51.00 -12.99 -51.08
CA ARG A 847 50.35 -12.68 -52.39
C ARG A 847 50.32 -13.80 -53.46
N ASN A 848 49.21 -14.02 -54.19
CA ASN A 848 48.79 -13.08 -55.24
C ASN A 848 47.39 -13.34 -55.89
N LYS A 849 46.81 -12.22 -56.36
CA LYS A 849 45.96 -11.97 -57.55
C LYS A 849 45.15 -13.10 -58.27
N LYS A 850 43.84 -12.83 -58.40
CA LYS A 850 42.97 -12.86 -59.62
C LYS A 850 43.15 -13.99 -60.68
N LYS A 851 42.12 -14.83 -60.89
CA LYS A 851 41.21 -14.84 -62.09
C LYS A 851 40.26 -16.07 -62.21
N LYS A 852 38.98 -15.77 -62.48
CA LYS A 852 38.06 -16.32 -63.54
C LYS A 852 37.81 -17.84 -63.75
N LYS A 853 36.51 -18.12 -64.03
CA LYS A 853 35.83 -19.30 -64.64
C LYS A 853 35.52 -20.49 -63.69
N ARG A 854 34.34 -21.15 -63.66
CA ARG A 854 33.10 -21.29 -64.51
C ARG A 854 33.02 -22.62 -65.29
N LYS A 855 32.08 -23.49 -64.87
CA LYS A 855 31.18 -24.43 -65.62
C LYS A 855 30.57 -25.42 -64.59
N SER A 856 29.41 -26.05 -64.76
CA SER A 856 28.35 -26.08 -65.81
C SER A 856 26.99 -26.28 -65.10
N GLY A 857 25.83 -25.80 -65.61
CA GLY A 857 25.02 -26.41 -66.70
C GLY A 857 24.13 -27.53 -66.11
N THR A 858 22.80 -27.57 -66.27
CA THR A 858 21.99 -27.26 -67.48
C THR A 858 20.56 -26.73 -67.13
N SER A 859 19.87 -26.20 -68.14
CA SER A 859 18.47 -25.70 -68.20
C SER A 859 17.39 -26.82 -68.13
N SER A 860 16.05 -26.63 -68.15
CA SER A 860 15.20 -25.67 -68.90
C SER A 860 13.70 -25.57 -68.46
N THR A 861 13.03 -24.54 -69.00
CA THR A 861 11.58 -24.20 -69.21
C THR A 861 10.52 -25.35 -69.25
N THR A 862 9.18 -25.19 -69.17
CA THR A 862 8.19 -24.12 -69.53
C THR A 862 6.78 -24.40 -68.89
N SER A 863 5.78 -23.49 -68.98
CA SER A 863 4.34 -23.67 -68.55
C SER A 863 3.39 -23.98 -69.75
N PRO A 864 2.02 -24.03 -69.67
CA PRO A 864 1.01 -24.15 -68.58
C PRO A 864 -0.19 -25.16 -68.88
N LEU A 865 -1.32 -25.07 -68.12
CA LEU A 865 -2.76 -25.40 -68.43
C LEU A 865 -3.49 -26.68 -67.90
N ILE A 866 -4.72 -26.44 -67.40
CA ILE A 866 -6.01 -27.23 -67.41
C ILE A 866 -6.27 -28.37 -66.37
N GLU A 867 -7.46 -28.28 -65.72
CA GLU A 867 -8.46 -29.26 -65.15
C GLU A 867 -8.08 -30.74 -64.82
N GLU A 868 -8.70 -31.50 -63.88
CA GLU A 868 -10.10 -31.61 -63.39
C GLU A 868 -10.21 -32.35 -62.00
N VAL A 869 -11.35 -32.19 -61.27
CA VAL A 869 -12.13 -33.20 -60.46
C VAL A 869 -11.52 -34.07 -59.30
N THR A 870 -11.91 -33.71 -58.04
CA THR A 870 -12.42 -34.48 -56.83
C THR A 870 -12.29 -36.02 -56.62
N PRO A 871 -12.64 -36.63 -55.43
CA PRO A 871 -12.54 -36.25 -53.99
C PRO A 871 -12.13 -37.44 -53.04
N SER A 872 -12.33 -37.25 -51.71
CA SER A 872 -12.23 -38.22 -50.57
C SER A 872 -10.81 -38.62 -50.14
N SER A 873 -10.52 -38.87 -48.84
CA SER A 873 -11.36 -39.02 -47.64
C SER A 873 -10.97 -38.09 -46.48
#